data_AF-A0A922MUC5-F1
#
_entry.id   AF-A0A922MUC5-F1
#
_cell.length_a   1.000
_cell.length_b   1.000
_cell.length_c   1.000
_cell.angle_alpha   90.00
_cell.angle_beta   90.00
_cell.angle_gamma   90.00
#
_symmetry.space_group_name_H-M   'P 1'
#
loop_
_entity.id
_entity.type
_entity.pdbx_description
1 polymer ?
#
loop_
_entity_poly.entity_id
_entity_poly.type
_entity_poly.pdbx_seq_one_letter_code
_entity_poly.pdbx_strand_id
1 'polypeptide(L)'
;MASLLIVFVAFGFISQIYCSSQYDNHTLIRLHPTSLEHQKSVTQFNDPLGEIEIMKESRGVNDTLDILVPPTRMNFVHEYANSNGLLLEEKQKNYGREWVAPAMALYLVHRLTTDPAALQKGGELDGVDWYILPLVNPDGYEYSRSSTSNRMWRKTRSKHSASRCYGVDGNRNYGYKWAVSGVSNDPCHKETYAGPKPFSEPETRMVRNIMMDNAKRMKLYVSLHSYGQYLVYPWGFTGDYLPKQWKKLDNMAKAVSDAVERAGGQPFKVLSAGKWYPAAGGSDDFAFGAAGVPYSYTMELTEGYEFTYPENLLKTILPQFYEGFKEFAGRIRAEFVINKTNDAAICGCKSLRFCYEEMLHTLLDRDEASCIEDAAIGASTVVLSKERPTTDNPEEQETKPTIIIEAGQQGGTESVGLALYVIEQLVACEENDQMLQNVNWVILPCTNPDGQEYSRYSQIPWKKNLRPSDDQLSYGVDITRNFDIKWGSCTKIESGFSPIYPGVAPESENETIFIKNIIQKHKKWAKMYVSLKRDGHSIHYPYGYKRDPFHPSSLLRRVAGDITMRVNQRTGGVHLFINSSLFVYEGKPHCGHSVDYAFENGIPLSYEMRVFLGSDNKILSKFQPLPRGYDNSLRNGYLSGIREMYNVLTNEKKYGKIT
;
A
#
# COMPACT_ATOMS: atom_id res chain seq x y z
N MET A 1 3.80 -14.28 7.22
CA MET A 1 2.92 -13.90 8.36
C MET A 1 2.09 -12.67 7.98
N ALA A 2 0.97 -12.39 8.67
CA ALA A 2 0.26 -11.12 8.48
C ALA A 2 1.04 -9.98 9.16
N SER A 3 1.48 -8.99 8.37
CA SER A 3 2.10 -7.76 8.88
C SER A 3 1.22 -7.10 9.93
N LEU A 4 1.87 -6.48 10.92
CA LEU A 4 1.18 -5.59 11.83
C LEU A 4 0.78 -4.34 11.07
N LEU A 5 -0.42 -3.82 11.28
CA LEU A 5 -0.82 -2.56 10.68
C LEU A 5 -0.72 -1.43 11.70
N ILE A 6 -0.11 -0.33 11.30
CA ILE A 6 -0.26 0.97 11.96
C ILE A 6 -1.09 1.86 11.03
N VAL A 7 -2.13 2.51 11.57
CA VAL A 7 -2.95 3.44 10.81
C VAL A 7 -2.78 4.85 11.37
N PHE A 8 -2.28 5.75 10.53
CA PHE A 8 -2.21 7.18 10.79
C PHE A 8 -3.31 7.90 10.03
N VAL A 9 -4.09 8.70 10.74
CA VAL A 9 -5.19 9.44 10.15
C VAL A 9 -5.01 10.91 10.45
N ALA A 10 -4.57 11.68 9.46
CA ALA A 10 -4.62 13.12 9.57
C ALA A 10 -6.05 13.62 9.29
N PHE A 11 -6.68 14.13 10.35
CA PHE A 11 -7.78 15.08 10.20
C PHE A 11 -7.17 16.44 9.88
N GLY A 12 -6.59 16.51 8.71
CA GLY A 12 -5.72 17.60 8.32
C GLY A 12 -5.99 18.05 6.90
N PHE A 13 -5.61 19.29 6.64
CA PHE A 13 -6.01 20.14 5.53
C PHE A 13 -4.73 20.71 4.83
N ILE A 14 -4.28 20.31 3.59
CA ILE A 14 -3.06 20.80 2.81
C ILE A 14 -3.20 20.52 1.27
N SER A 15 -2.62 21.21 0.26
CA SER A 15 -1.71 22.40 0.09
C SER A 15 -2.27 23.44 -0.95
N GLN A 16 -1.81 24.70 -1.13
CA GLN A 16 -0.49 25.15 -1.65
C GLN A 16 -0.37 26.71 -1.60
N ILE A 17 0.86 27.20 -1.38
CA ILE A 17 1.55 28.47 -1.78
C ILE A 17 0.74 29.67 -2.37
N TYR A 18 1.04 30.87 -1.85
CA TYR A 18 0.70 32.24 -2.31
C TYR A 18 -0.78 32.64 -2.46
N CYS A 19 -1.31 33.32 -1.43
CA CYS A 19 -2.12 34.54 -1.56
C CYS A 19 -2.35 35.17 -0.16
N SER A 20 -2.42 36.50 -0.06
CA SER A 20 -2.78 37.18 1.20
C SER A 20 -4.18 36.76 1.67
N SER A 21 -4.34 36.37 2.92
CA SER A 21 -5.65 36.01 3.48
C SER A 21 -6.36 37.24 4.07
N GLN A 22 -7.69 37.21 4.16
CA GLN A 22 -8.43 38.28 4.84
C GLN A 22 -8.07 38.40 6.34
N TYR A 23 -7.46 37.35 6.91
CA TYR A 23 -7.06 37.25 8.31
C TYR A 23 -5.66 37.82 8.58
N ASP A 24 -4.91 38.22 7.54
CA ASP A 24 -3.53 38.73 7.66
C ASP A 24 -3.43 40.02 8.50
N ASN A 25 -4.55 40.69 8.78
CA ASN A 25 -4.64 41.85 9.68
C ASN A 25 -5.32 41.56 11.04
N HIS A 26 -5.72 40.32 11.33
CA HIS A 26 -6.38 39.96 12.58
C HIS A 26 -5.35 39.61 13.69
N THR A 27 -5.72 39.81 14.94
CA THR A 27 -4.88 39.49 16.13
C THR A 27 -5.42 38.25 16.84
N LEU A 28 -4.56 37.28 17.14
CA LEU A 28 -4.88 36.18 18.04
C LEU A 28 -4.84 36.69 19.49
N ILE A 29 -5.95 36.52 20.20
CA ILE A 29 -6.10 36.86 21.61
C ILE A 29 -6.49 35.61 22.40
N ARG A 30 -5.88 35.41 23.57
CA ARG A 30 -6.34 34.43 24.57
C ARG A 30 -6.97 35.13 25.76
N LEU A 31 -8.14 34.65 26.15
CA LEU A 31 -8.81 35.01 27.40
C LEU A 31 -8.61 33.87 28.41
N HIS A 32 -8.06 34.19 29.58
CA HIS A 32 -7.63 33.22 30.60
C HIS A 32 -8.62 33.18 31.78
N PRO A 33 -9.51 32.19 31.86
CA PRO A 33 -10.51 32.12 32.92
C PRO A 33 -9.93 31.50 34.20
N THR A 34 -9.52 32.35 35.14
CA THR A 34 -8.94 31.93 36.44
C THR A 34 -9.96 31.57 37.52
N SER A 35 -11.27 31.67 37.25
CA SER A 35 -12.36 31.36 38.19
C SER A 35 -13.55 30.69 37.48
N LEU A 36 -14.45 30.08 38.26
CA LEU A 36 -15.73 29.53 37.75
C LEU A 36 -16.67 30.59 37.17
N GLU A 37 -16.54 31.85 37.61
CA GLU A 37 -17.28 32.98 37.05
C GLU A 37 -16.68 33.39 35.71
N HIS A 38 -15.36 33.54 35.65
CA HIS A 38 -14.62 33.78 34.41
C HIS A 38 -14.89 32.69 33.36
N GLN A 39 -14.97 31.41 33.78
CA GLN A 39 -15.32 30.29 32.91
C GLN A 39 -16.71 30.49 32.28
N LYS A 40 -17.73 30.87 33.07
CA LYS A 40 -19.07 31.16 32.53
C LYS A 40 -19.02 32.29 31.50
N SER A 41 -18.27 33.37 31.77
CA SER A 41 -18.13 34.48 30.83
C SER A 41 -17.49 34.03 29.51
N VAL A 42 -16.43 33.22 29.51
CA VAL A 42 -15.82 32.75 28.25
C VAL A 42 -16.67 31.69 27.53
N THR A 43 -17.39 30.83 28.26
CA THR A 43 -18.34 29.88 27.63
C THR A 43 -19.59 30.58 27.06
N GLN A 44 -19.93 31.77 27.57
CA GLN A 44 -21.02 32.61 27.05
C GLN A 44 -20.53 33.71 26.11
N PHE A 45 -19.26 33.70 25.72
CA PHE A 45 -18.71 34.70 24.79
C PHE A 45 -19.44 34.63 23.44
N ASN A 46 -20.06 35.73 23.06
CA ASN A 46 -20.81 35.86 21.82
C ASN A 46 -20.48 37.21 21.17
N ASP A 47 -20.04 37.19 19.92
CA ASP A 47 -19.84 38.41 19.13
C ASP A 47 -21.15 38.77 18.40
N PRO A 48 -21.81 39.90 18.71
CA PRO A 48 -23.07 40.29 18.09
C PRO A 48 -22.97 40.49 16.56
N LEU A 49 -21.77 40.77 16.04
CA LEU A 49 -21.52 40.95 14.61
C LEU A 49 -21.05 39.66 13.92
N GLY A 50 -20.62 38.65 14.68
CA GLY A 50 -20.09 37.38 14.15
C GLY A 50 -18.80 37.50 13.35
N GLU A 51 -18.04 38.59 13.52
CA GLU A 51 -16.76 38.88 12.86
C GLU A 51 -15.57 38.21 13.59
N ILE A 52 -15.69 37.97 14.89
CA ILE A 52 -14.69 37.26 15.70
C ILE A 52 -14.82 35.76 15.48
N GLU A 53 -13.70 35.12 15.12
CA GLU A 53 -13.65 33.66 14.97
C GLU A 53 -13.07 32.99 16.21
N ILE A 54 -13.78 31.99 16.73
CA ILE A 54 -13.33 31.21 17.89
C ILE A 54 -12.37 30.13 17.39
N MET A 55 -11.11 30.20 17.85
CA MET A 55 -10.08 29.23 17.53
C MET A 55 -10.20 27.99 18.43
N LYS A 56 -10.52 28.22 19.70
CA LYS A 56 -10.65 27.22 20.75
C LYS A 56 -11.55 27.74 21.85
N GLU A 57 -12.67 27.05 22.06
CA GLU A 57 -13.53 27.28 23.22
C GLU A 57 -12.78 26.93 24.51
N SER A 58 -13.01 27.70 25.58
CA SER A 58 -12.53 27.34 26.92
C SER A 58 -13.35 26.19 27.49
N ARG A 59 -12.65 25.16 27.99
CA ARG A 59 -13.26 23.92 28.49
C ARG A 59 -13.24 23.83 30.02
N GLY A 60 -12.67 24.80 30.72
CA GLY A 60 -12.44 24.75 32.16
C GLY A 60 -11.78 26.00 32.73
N VAL A 61 -11.78 26.11 34.06
CA VAL A 61 -10.91 27.05 34.77
C VAL A 61 -9.45 26.75 34.43
N ASN A 62 -8.66 27.78 34.15
CA ASN A 62 -7.29 27.75 33.65
C ASN A 62 -7.10 27.14 32.24
N ASP A 63 -8.17 26.95 31.47
CA ASP A 63 -8.10 26.65 30.04
C ASP A 63 -8.61 27.83 29.20
N THR A 64 -7.78 28.32 28.28
CA THR A 64 -8.04 29.58 27.56
C THR A 64 -9.19 29.48 26.55
N LEU A 65 -9.88 30.61 26.34
CA LEU A 65 -10.65 30.86 25.12
C LEU A 65 -9.72 31.58 24.15
N ASP A 66 -9.41 30.96 23.01
CA ASP A 66 -8.53 31.55 22.00
C ASP A 66 -9.41 32.04 20.84
N ILE A 67 -9.28 33.31 20.47
CA ILE A 67 -10.11 34.00 19.48
C ILE A 67 -9.25 34.81 18.50
N LEU A 68 -9.67 34.83 17.24
CA LEU A 68 -9.05 35.63 16.18
C LEU A 68 -9.90 36.87 15.92
N VAL A 69 -9.31 38.05 16.14
CA VAL A 69 -10.03 39.31 16.29
C VAL A 69 -9.62 40.29 15.19
N PRO A 70 -10.55 40.74 14.32
CA PRO A 70 -10.24 41.78 13.34
C PRO A 70 -9.96 43.13 14.01
N PRO A 71 -9.24 44.05 13.35
CA PRO A 71 -8.98 45.40 13.87
C PRO A 71 -10.26 46.15 14.28
N THR A 72 -11.37 45.90 13.58
CA THR A 72 -12.72 46.46 13.87
C THR A 72 -13.30 46.02 15.21
N ARG A 73 -12.85 44.90 15.78
CA ARG A 73 -13.43 44.28 16.98
C ARG A 73 -12.48 44.26 18.19
N MET A 74 -11.23 44.74 18.05
CA MET A 74 -10.23 44.79 19.14
C MET A 74 -10.79 45.45 20.41
N ASN A 75 -11.37 46.65 20.30
CA ASN A 75 -11.92 47.39 21.45
C ASN A 75 -13.00 46.59 22.18
N PHE A 76 -13.91 45.91 21.45
CA PHE A 76 -14.95 45.08 22.04
C PHE A 76 -14.37 43.93 22.86
N VAL A 77 -13.28 43.30 22.41
CA VAL A 77 -12.64 42.20 23.16
C VAL A 77 -11.93 42.71 24.42
N HIS A 78 -11.26 43.87 24.36
CA HIS A 78 -10.67 44.49 25.55
C HIS A 78 -11.76 44.93 26.55
N GLU A 79 -12.84 45.56 26.10
CA GLU A 79 -13.99 45.94 26.94
C GLU A 79 -14.66 44.71 27.56
N TYR A 80 -14.86 43.64 26.79
CA TYR A 80 -15.41 42.38 27.29
C TYR A 80 -14.53 41.76 28.36
N ALA A 81 -13.22 41.68 28.12
CA ALA A 81 -12.28 41.11 29.07
C ALA A 81 -12.24 41.92 30.37
N ASN A 82 -12.12 43.24 30.29
CA ASN A 82 -12.12 44.14 31.44
C ASN A 82 -13.42 44.04 32.24
N SER A 83 -14.59 44.03 31.57
CA SER A 83 -15.90 43.97 32.22
C SER A 83 -16.17 42.64 32.93
N ASN A 84 -15.47 41.56 32.53
CA ASN A 84 -15.61 40.22 33.10
C ASN A 84 -14.40 39.81 33.98
N GLY A 85 -13.47 40.73 34.28
CA GLY A 85 -12.27 40.43 35.08
C GLY A 85 -11.29 39.44 34.43
N LEU A 86 -11.40 39.20 33.12
CA LEU A 86 -10.61 38.23 32.39
C LEU A 86 -9.20 38.75 32.10
N LEU A 87 -8.20 37.92 32.38
CA LEU A 87 -6.85 38.15 31.90
C LEU A 87 -6.81 37.95 30.37
N LEU A 88 -6.41 38.99 29.64
CA LEU A 88 -6.29 39.02 28.20
C LEU A 88 -4.82 38.99 27.79
N GLU A 89 -4.49 38.15 26.81
CA GLU A 89 -3.15 38.04 26.23
C GLU A 89 -3.23 38.15 24.70
N GLU A 90 -2.68 39.23 24.12
CA GLU A 90 -2.40 39.32 22.68
C GLU A 90 -1.24 38.37 22.34
N LYS A 91 -1.53 37.22 21.73
CA LYS A 91 -0.49 36.23 21.39
C LYS A 91 0.29 36.61 20.14
N GLN A 92 -0.40 37.02 19.09
CA GLN A 92 0.23 37.35 17.82
C GLN A 92 -0.66 38.31 17.02
N LYS A 93 -0.05 39.38 16.49
CA LYS A 93 -0.67 40.29 15.53
C LYS A 93 -0.51 39.71 14.12
N ASN A 94 -1.47 39.98 13.25
CA ASN A 94 -1.44 39.58 11.84
C ASN A 94 -1.37 38.05 11.65
N TYR A 95 -2.43 37.36 12.07
CA TYR A 95 -2.48 35.92 12.33
C TYR A 95 -3.42 35.18 11.35
N GLY A 96 -2.87 34.30 10.48
CA GLY A 96 -3.62 33.61 9.41
C GLY A 96 -3.20 32.15 9.21
N ARG A 97 -4.15 31.27 8.85
CA ARG A 97 -3.97 29.79 9.02
C ARG A 97 -2.92 29.13 8.12
N GLU A 98 -2.14 28.25 8.73
CA GLU A 98 -1.12 27.33 8.18
C GLU A 98 -1.19 25.98 8.89
N TRP A 99 -0.73 24.94 8.20
CA TRP A 99 -1.35 23.63 8.27
C TRP A 99 -0.30 22.57 8.61
N VAL A 100 -0.35 21.98 9.82
CA VAL A 100 0.72 21.06 10.28
C VAL A 100 0.37 19.58 10.21
N ALA A 101 -0.90 19.18 10.41
CA ALA A 101 -1.25 17.75 10.53
C ALA A 101 -1.01 16.91 9.25
N PRO A 102 -1.37 17.33 8.02
CA PRO A 102 -0.96 16.62 6.81
C PRO A 102 0.48 16.89 6.43
N ALA A 103 1.10 17.98 6.88
CA ALA A 103 2.52 18.21 6.63
C ALA A 103 3.31 17.10 7.32
N MET A 104 2.93 16.76 8.55
CA MET A 104 3.42 15.58 9.26
C MET A 104 3.05 14.27 8.56
N ALA A 105 1.82 14.10 8.05
CA ALA A 105 1.43 12.86 7.35
C ALA A 105 2.19 12.65 6.03
N LEU A 106 2.35 13.70 5.21
CA LEU A 106 3.12 13.67 3.97
C LEU A 106 4.63 13.57 4.24
N TYR A 107 5.12 14.19 5.32
CA TYR A 107 6.50 14.02 5.78
C TYR A 107 6.76 12.60 6.29
N LEU A 108 5.79 11.96 6.95
CA LEU A 108 5.85 10.54 7.29
C LEU A 108 5.95 9.67 6.04
N VAL A 109 5.08 9.88 5.04
CA VAL A 109 5.18 9.18 3.74
C VAL A 109 6.57 9.39 3.15
N HIS A 110 7.02 10.64 3.02
CA HIS A 110 8.33 10.98 2.45
C HIS A 110 9.50 10.33 3.21
N ARG A 111 9.53 10.39 4.55
CA ARG A 111 10.61 9.76 5.33
C ARG A 111 10.57 8.25 5.25
N LEU A 112 9.40 7.62 5.36
CA LEU A 112 9.28 6.16 5.26
C LEU A 112 9.70 5.65 3.87
N THR A 113 9.50 6.42 2.80
CA THR A 113 9.92 6.02 1.45
C THR A 113 11.33 6.49 1.04
N THR A 114 11.96 7.43 1.74
CA THR A 114 13.28 7.99 1.34
C THR A 114 14.38 7.85 2.40
N ASP A 115 14.06 7.47 3.63
CA ASP A 115 15.06 7.22 4.68
C ASP A 115 15.55 5.76 4.60
N PRO A 116 16.83 5.49 4.25
CA PRO A 116 17.34 4.12 4.21
C PRO A 116 17.22 3.40 5.57
N ALA A 117 17.22 4.15 6.67
CA ALA A 117 17.03 3.59 8.01
C ALA A 117 15.61 3.07 8.26
N ALA A 118 14.61 3.53 7.51
CA ALA A 118 13.23 3.04 7.56
C ALA A 118 13.02 1.77 6.73
N LEU A 119 13.77 1.65 5.63
CA LEU A 119 13.69 0.55 4.66
C LEU A 119 14.51 -0.68 5.07
N GLN A 120 15.60 -0.50 5.83
CA GLN A 120 16.45 -1.60 6.28
C GLN A 120 15.72 -2.58 7.23
N LYS A 121 16.28 -3.79 7.37
CA LYS A 121 15.86 -4.77 8.38
C LYS A 121 16.02 -4.20 9.79
N GLY A 122 14.97 -4.23 10.60
CA GLY A 122 14.90 -3.51 11.87
C GLY A 122 14.56 -2.01 11.76
N GLY A 123 14.33 -1.49 10.56
CA GLY A 123 13.78 -0.16 10.28
C GLY A 123 12.26 -0.09 10.42
N GLU A 124 11.70 1.12 10.34
CA GLU A 124 10.29 1.43 10.62
C GLU A 124 9.27 0.62 9.78
N LEU A 125 9.65 0.14 8.59
CA LEU A 125 8.79 -0.66 7.70
C LEU A 125 8.95 -2.19 7.90
N ASP A 126 9.97 -2.66 8.63
CA ASP A 126 10.23 -4.10 8.81
C ASP A 126 9.13 -4.79 9.65
N GLY A 127 8.29 -5.58 8.98
CA GLY A 127 7.18 -6.32 9.57
C GLY A 127 5.93 -5.47 9.87
N VAL A 128 5.90 -4.22 9.42
CA VAL A 128 4.88 -3.23 9.75
C VAL A 128 4.33 -2.57 8.46
N ASP A 129 3.05 -2.79 8.17
CA ASP A 129 2.30 -2.02 7.19
C ASP A 129 1.98 -0.63 7.80
N TRP A 130 2.15 0.44 7.04
CA TRP A 130 1.73 1.80 7.41
C TRP A 130 0.60 2.28 6.49
N TYR A 131 -0.59 2.52 7.04
CA TYR A 131 -1.70 3.14 6.30
C TYR A 131 -1.79 4.60 6.74
N ILE A 132 -1.31 5.51 5.90
CA ILE A 132 -1.34 6.94 6.16
C ILE A 132 -2.46 7.56 5.32
N LEU A 133 -3.46 8.14 5.99
CA LEU A 133 -4.50 8.94 5.36
C LEU A 133 -4.16 10.42 5.58
N PRO A 134 -3.50 11.11 4.62
CA PRO A 134 -2.99 12.47 4.83
C PRO A 134 -4.11 13.53 4.88
N LEU A 135 -5.27 13.24 4.30
CA LEU A 135 -6.40 14.15 4.22
C LEU A 135 -7.72 13.34 4.26
N VAL A 136 -8.40 13.33 5.40
CA VAL A 136 -9.71 12.65 5.54
C VAL A 136 -10.91 13.53 5.21
N ASN A 137 -10.79 14.86 5.29
CA ASN A 137 -11.89 15.81 5.03
C ASN A 137 -11.57 16.71 3.82
N PRO A 138 -11.56 16.18 2.58
CA PRO A 138 -11.18 16.92 1.37
C PRO A 138 -12.14 18.07 1.04
N ASP A 139 -13.43 17.95 1.35
CA ASP A 139 -14.38 19.03 1.08
C ASP A 139 -14.22 20.19 2.07
N GLY A 140 -14.05 19.89 3.36
CA GLY A 140 -13.73 20.89 4.36
C GLY A 140 -12.37 21.54 4.08
N TYR A 141 -11.44 20.75 3.53
CA TYR A 141 -10.15 21.24 3.08
C TYR A 141 -10.29 22.32 2.02
N GLU A 142 -10.86 21.95 0.87
CA GLU A 142 -11.00 22.83 -0.28
C GLU A 142 -11.84 24.06 0.05
N TYR A 143 -12.86 23.92 0.90
CA TYR A 143 -13.63 25.06 1.38
C TYR A 143 -12.79 26.02 2.23
N SER A 144 -11.94 25.51 3.14
CA SER A 144 -11.02 26.35 3.90
C SER A 144 -9.96 27.03 3.01
N ARG A 145 -9.56 26.41 1.89
CA ARG A 145 -8.58 26.94 0.93
C ARG A 145 -9.16 28.00 -0.01
N SER A 146 -10.35 27.76 -0.54
CA SER A 146 -10.99 28.57 -1.60
C SER A 146 -11.93 29.65 -1.08
N SER A 147 -12.44 29.53 0.15
CA SER A 147 -13.30 30.54 0.74
C SER A 147 -12.48 31.74 1.23
N THR A 148 -12.69 32.89 0.61
CA THR A 148 -12.18 34.17 1.13
C THR A 148 -12.72 34.44 2.54
N SER A 149 -14.00 34.15 2.78
CA SER A 149 -14.70 34.50 4.02
C SER A 149 -14.62 33.48 5.17
N ASN A 150 -14.25 32.22 4.91
CA ASN A 150 -14.25 31.17 5.93
C ASN A 150 -13.05 30.20 5.81
N ARG A 151 -11.84 30.78 5.89
CA ARG A 151 -10.56 30.08 6.07
C ARG A 151 -10.54 29.15 7.29
N MET A 152 -11.47 29.37 8.23
CA MET A 152 -11.50 28.79 9.57
C MET A 152 -12.27 27.47 9.67
N TRP A 153 -12.89 27.03 8.58
CA TRP A 153 -13.76 25.86 8.52
C TRP A 153 -13.10 24.56 9.02
N ARG A 154 -13.77 23.89 9.97
CA ARG A 154 -13.35 22.61 10.59
C ARG A 154 -14.14 21.39 10.11
N LYS A 155 -15.45 21.55 9.90
CA LYS A 155 -16.41 20.46 9.67
C LYS A 155 -16.30 19.86 8.25
N THR A 156 -17.04 18.78 7.97
CA THR A 156 -17.29 18.33 6.57
C THR A 156 -18.10 19.39 5.79
N ARG A 157 -18.50 19.11 4.54
CA ARG A 157 -19.38 20.02 3.74
C ARG A 157 -20.75 19.42 3.41
N SER A 158 -21.17 18.40 4.14
CA SER A 158 -22.50 17.79 4.01
C SER A 158 -23.63 18.82 4.15
N LYS A 159 -24.68 18.66 3.34
CA LYS A 159 -25.91 19.48 3.38
C LYS A 159 -26.95 18.80 4.26
N HIS A 160 -27.50 19.52 5.24
CA HIS A 160 -28.55 19.02 6.11
C HIS A 160 -29.91 19.50 5.59
N SER A 161 -30.81 18.58 5.22
CA SER A 161 -32.09 18.92 4.56
C SER A 161 -33.02 19.82 5.39
N ALA A 162 -32.84 19.84 6.72
CA ALA A 162 -33.62 20.65 7.66
C ALA A 162 -32.91 21.94 8.14
N SER A 163 -31.73 22.28 7.61
CA SER A 163 -30.96 23.46 8.04
C SER A 163 -30.26 24.17 6.88
N ARG A 164 -30.00 25.47 7.03
CA ARG A 164 -29.13 26.24 6.11
C ARG A 164 -27.65 26.05 6.43
N CYS A 165 -27.32 25.39 7.53
CA CYS A 165 -25.97 25.14 8.00
C CYS A 165 -25.38 23.85 7.41
N TYR A 166 -24.05 23.80 7.34
CA TYR A 166 -23.30 22.76 6.63
C TYR A 166 -22.38 22.00 7.57
N GLY A 167 -22.12 20.74 7.22
CA GLY A 167 -21.05 19.95 7.80
C GLY A 167 -21.32 19.37 9.19
N VAL A 168 -20.50 18.40 9.55
CA VAL A 168 -20.44 17.68 10.82
C VAL A 168 -18.98 17.68 11.31
N ASP A 169 -18.74 17.69 12.63
CA ASP A 169 -17.39 17.42 13.15
C ASP A 169 -17.05 15.94 12.92
N GLY A 170 -16.10 15.70 12.01
CA GLY A 170 -15.64 14.34 11.70
C GLY A 170 -15.17 13.58 12.93
N ASN A 171 -14.57 14.25 13.92
CA ASN A 171 -14.10 13.63 15.17
C ASN A 171 -15.14 13.69 16.32
N ARG A 172 -16.43 13.87 15.99
CA ARG A 172 -17.59 13.60 16.87
C ARG A 172 -18.59 12.61 16.27
N ASN A 173 -18.30 12.07 15.08
CA ASN A 173 -19.24 11.28 14.29
C ASN A 173 -18.99 9.75 14.35
N TYR A 174 -18.04 9.27 15.15
CA TYR A 174 -17.76 7.84 15.27
C TYR A 174 -18.73 7.12 16.22
N GLY A 175 -19.09 5.88 15.89
CA GLY A 175 -20.16 5.11 16.55
C GLY A 175 -19.82 4.45 17.90
N TYR A 176 -18.71 4.78 18.56
CA TYR A 176 -18.43 4.30 19.91
C TYR A 176 -18.78 5.39 20.93
N LYS A 177 -19.73 5.10 21.82
CA LYS A 177 -20.28 6.06 22.81
C LYS A 177 -20.66 7.39 22.16
N TRP A 178 -21.22 7.35 20.95
CA TRP A 178 -21.55 8.53 20.17
C TRP A 178 -22.51 9.47 20.92
N ALA A 179 -22.24 10.77 20.84
CA ALA A 179 -23.05 11.86 21.37
C ALA A 179 -23.41 11.82 22.89
N VAL A 180 -22.65 11.10 23.72
CA VAL A 180 -22.91 11.05 25.19
C VAL A 180 -22.34 12.23 25.98
N SER A 181 -21.39 12.99 25.43
CA SER A 181 -20.71 14.13 26.07
C SER A 181 -20.03 15.03 25.04
N GLY A 182 -19.79 16.31 25.37
CA GLY A 182 -18.88 17.19 24.61
C GLY A 182 -19.22 17.39 23.12
N VAL A 183 -20.52 17.39 22.80
CA VAL A 183 -21.06 17.55 21.44
C VAL A 183 -22.25 18.50 21.43
N SER A 184 -22.53 19.07 20.26
CA SER A 184 -23.80 19.72 19.96
C SER A 184 -24.67 18.86 19.06
N ASN A 185 -25.99 18.98 19.24
CA ASN A 185 -27.02 18.43 18.37
C ASN A 185 -27.60 19.49 17.40
N ASP A 186 -27.17 20.75 17.49
CA ASP A 186 -27.54 21.81 16.56
C ASP A 186 -26.67 21.74 15.29
N PRO A 187 -27.24 21.54 14.07
CA PRO A 187 -26.51 21.56 12.81
C PRO A 187 -25.73 22.86 12.54
N CYS A 188 -26.16 23.97 13.16
CA CYS A 188 -25.53 25.28 13.04
C CYS A 188 -24.39 25.53 14.03
N HIS A 189 -24.18 24.66 15.02
CA HIS A 189 -23.03 24.78 15.91
C HIS A 189 -21.73 24.75 15.10
N LYS A 190 -20.89 25.78 15.25
CA LYS A 190 -19.68 25.98 14.42
C LYS A 190 -18.73 24.78 14.55
N GLU A 191 -18.38 24.41 15.78
CA GLU A 191 -17.34 23.42 16.04
C GLU A 191 -17.82 21.97 16.22
N THR A 192 -18.71 21.69 17.19
CA THR A 192 -18.88 20.34 17.76
C THR A 192 -20.16 19.58 17.36
N TYR A 193 -20.82 19.94 16.25
CA TYR A 193 -22.03 19.23 15.80
C TYR A 193 -21.70 17.76 15.42
N ALA A 194 -22.30 16.80 16.14
CA ALA A 194 -21.98 15.36 16.00
C ALA A 194 -22.62 14.67 14.76
N GLY A 195 -23.50 15.37 14.05
CA GLY A 195 -24.27 14.85 12.92
C GLY A 195 -25.62 14.24 13.34
N PRO A 196 -26.46 13.84 12.38
CA PRO A 196 -27.79 13.29 12.66
C PRO A 196 -27.77 11.84 13.17
N LYS A 197 -26.65 11.13 13.01
CA LYS A 197 -26.41 9.74 13.45
C LYS A 197 -24.91 9.44 13.38
N PRO A 198 -24.39 8.43 14.11
CA PRO A 198 -22.99 8.03 13.94
C PRO A 198 -22.75 7.53 12.51
N PHE A 199 -21.58 7.85 11.97
CA PHE A 199 -21.18 7.54 10.60
C PHE A 199 -22.17 8.07 9.54
N SER A 200 -22.72 9.27 9.76
CA SER A 200 -23.47 9.99 8.73
C SER A 200 -22.56 10.38 7.56
N GLU A 201 -21.33 10.78 7.87
CA GLU A 201 -20.40 11.34 6.89
C GLU A 201 -19.75 10.22 6.03
N PRO A 202 -19.55 10.40 4.71
CA PRO A 202 -18.81 9.44 3.89
C PRO A 202 -17.35 9.27 4.34
N GLU A 203 -16.71 10.34 4.81
CA GLU A 203 -15.32 10.39 5.28
C GLU A 203 -15.11 9.49 6.50
N THR A 204 -15.99 9.60 7.51
CA THR A 204 -15.91 8.78 8.73
C THR A 204 -16.30 7.32 8.47
N ARG A 205 -17.19 7.07 7.50
CA ARG A 205 -17.49 5.71 7.00
C ARG A 205 -16.28 5.07 6.30
N MET A 206 -15.51 5.82 5.52
CA MET A 206 -14.29 5.34 4.89
C MET A 206 -13.26 4.90 5.95
N VAL A 207 -12.93 5.80 6.90
CA VAL A 207 -11.97 5.49 7.98
C VAL A 207 -12.44 4.30 8.81
N ARG A 208 -13.74 4.24 9.17
CA ARG A 208 -14.35 3.10 9.86
C ARG A 208 -14.16 1.79 9.09
N ASN A 209 -14.40 1.77 7.78
CA ASN A 209 -14.25 0.55 6.98
C ASN A 209 -12.79 0.09 7.00
N ILE A 210 -11.83 1.00 6.78
CA ILE A 210 -10.39 0.72 6.89
C ILE A 210 -10.05 0.15 8.27
N MET A 211 -10.55 0.74 9.35
CA MET A 211 -10.34 0.22 10.71
C MET A 211 -10.88 -1.20 10.89
N MET A 212 -12.12 -1.46 10.45
CA MET A 212 -12.81 -2.74 10.67
C MET A 212 -12.25 -3.86 9.79
N ASP A 213 -11.97 -3.59 8.52
CA ASP A 213 -11.35 -4.55 7.58
C ASP A 213 -9.96 -4.98 8.05
N ASN A 214 -9.27 -4.10 8.79
CA ASN A 214 -7.93 -4.33 9.31
C ASN A 214 -7.86 -4.64 10.81
N ALA A 215 -8.99 -4.68 11.54
CA ALA A 215 -9.03 -4.73 13.00
C ALA A 215 -8.12 -5.79 13.65
N LYS A 216 -8.01 -6.98 13.03
CA LYS A 216 -7.15 -8.07 13.53
C LYS A 216 -5.64 -7.79 13.37
N ARG A 217 -5.25 -7.03 12.34
CA ARG A 217 -3.85 -6.70 12.02
C ARG A 217 -3.43 -5.36 12.63
N MET A 218 -4.34 -4.40 12.73
CA MET A 218 -4.09 -3.10 13.35
C MET A 218 -3.62 -3.27 14.80
N LYS A 219 -2.48 -2.66 15.13
CA LYS A 219 -1.91 -2.66 16.49
C LYS A 219 -1.81 -1.27 17.09
N LEU A 220 -1.63 -0.26 16.24
CA LEU A 220 -1.59 1.14 16.61
C LEU A 220 -2.50 1.94 15.67
N TYR A 221 -3.29 2.84 16.26
CA TYR A 221 -4.05 3.88 15.59
C TYR A 221 -3.60 5.24 16.14
N VAL A 222 -3.31 6.20 15.27
CA VAL A 222 -3.03 7.58 15.67
C VAL A 222 -3.80 8.56 14.80
N SER A 223 -4.63 9.38 15.44
CA SER A 223 -5.29 10.51 14.82
C SER A 223 -4.42 11.76 14.95
N LEU A 224 -3.98 12.35 13.84
CA LEU A 224 -3.20 13.59 13.82
C LEU A 224 -4.13 14.80 13.73
N HIS A 225 -3.94 15.74 14.65
CA HIS A 225 -4.65 17.01 14.76
C HIS A 225 -3.65 18.14 15.08
N SER A 226 -4.15 19.35 15.24
CA SER A 226 -3.47 20.46 15.91
C SER A 226 -4.53 21.28 16.64
N TYR A 227 -4.26 21.84 17.81
CA TYR A 227 -2.94 22.22 18.34
C TYR A 227 -2.81 22.02 19.86
N GLY A 228 -1.61 22.28 20.38
CA GLY A 228 -1.33 22.38 21.82
C GLY A 228 -0.32 21.37 22.36
N GLN A 229 0.23 20.51 21.49
CA GLN A 229 1.26 19.54 21.82
C GLN A 229 0.83 18.55 22.91
N TYR A 230 -0.29 17.88 22.66
CA TYR A 230 -0.82 16.80 23.49
C TYR A 230 -0.71 15.47 22.78
N LEU A 231 -0.37 14.41 23.53
CA LEU A 231 -0.47 13.04 23.06
C LEU A 231 -1.42 12.29 23.99
N VAL A 232 -2.70 12.26 23.61
CA VAL A 232 -3.78 11.72 24.44
C VAL A 232 -4.21 10.33 23.99
N TYR A 233 -4.73 9.57 24.94
CA TYR A 233 -5.25 8.22 24.73
C TYR A 233 -6.67 8.06 25.30
N PRO A 234 -7.44 7.04 24.86
CA PRO A 234 -8.79 6.76 25.35
C PRO A 234 -8.91 6.71 26.89
N TRP A 235 -10.06 7.01 27.48
CA TRP A 235 -11.31 7.38 26.81
C TRP A 235 -11.41 8.88 26.56
N GLY A 236 -11.95 9.29 25.42
CA GLY A 236 -12.38 10.66 25.13
C GLY A 236 -13.77 10.96 25.69
N PHE A 237 -14.72 10.03 25.56
CA PHE A 237 -16.12 10.27 25.93
C PHE A 237 -16.37 10.50 27.43
N THR A 238 -15.43 10.18 28.33
CA THR A 238 -15.56 10.34 29.79
C THR A 238 -14.22 10.65 30.45
N GLY A 239 -14.25 11.57 31.41
CA GLY A 239 -13.14 11.84 32.33
C GLY A 239 -13.23 11.09 33.65
N ASP A 240 -14.27 10.27 33.88
CA ASP A 240 -14.54 9.72 35.21
C ASP A 240 -13.62 8.52 35.51
N TYR A 241 -13.36 7.68 34.51
CA TYR A 241 -12.55 6.48 34.61
C TYR A 241 -11.65 6.28 33.38
N LEU A 242 -10.58 5.51 33.57
CA LEU A 242 -9.60 5.17 32.54
C LEU A 242 -9.87 3.76 31.97
N PRO A 243 -9.44 3.44 30.74
CA PRO A 243 -9.47 2.07 30.24
C PRO A 243 -8.58 1.15 31.09
N LYS A 244 -8.90 -0.14 31.18
CA LYS A 244 -8.15 -1.11 32.02
C LYS A 244 -6.65 -1.14 31.68
N GLN A 245 -6.31 -0.89 30.42
CA GLN A 245 -4.96 -0.90 29.87
C GLN A 245 -4.26 0.47 29.94
N TRP A 246 -4.81 1.48 30.62
CA TRP A 246 -4.30 2.86 30.56
C TRP A 246 -2.80 3.00 30.83
N LYS A 247 -2.22 2.25 31.79
CA LYS A 247 -0.77 2.29 32.07
C LYS A 247 0.08 1.92 30.85
N LYS A 248 -0.40 1.00 30.02
CA LYS A 248 0.27 0.59 28.77
C LYS A 248 0.22 1.70 27.74
N LEU A 249 -0.93 2.37 27.62
CA LEU A 249 -1.12 3.51 26.72
C LEU A 249 -0.26 4.71 27.14
N ASP A 250 -0.25 5.01 28.44
CA ASP A 250 0.49 6.10 29.09
C ASP A 250 2.01 5.94 28.95
N ASN A 251 2.54 4.75 29.23
CA ASN A 251 3.97 4.45 29.11
C ASN A 251 4.48 4.58 27.66
N MET A 252 3.68 4.14 26.67
CA MET A 252 4.00 4.30 25.25
C MET A 252 3.97 5.78 24.84
N ALA A 253 2.94 6.54 25.25
CA ALA A 253 2.87 7.97 24.94
C ALA A 253 4.01 8.78 25.57
N LYS A 254 4.43 8.45 26.80
CA LYS A 254 5.61 9.03 27.44
C LYS A 254 6.88 8.72 26.66
N ALA A 255 7.13 7.46 26.30
CA ALA A 255 8.31 7.11 25.52
C ALA A 255 8.39 7.85 24.17
N VAL A 256 7.24 8.04 23.49
CA VAL A 256 7.11 8.85 22.27
C VAL A 256 7.42 10.32 22.54
N SER A 257 6.90 10.89 23.64
CA SER A 257 7.26 12.25 24.08
C SER A 257 8.76 12.39 24.33
N ASP A 258 9.37 11.45 25.07
CA ASP A 258 10.79 11.47 25.38
C ASP A 258 11.65 11.35 24.11
N ALA A 259 11.17 10.64 23.07
CA ALA A 259 11.85 10.54 21.77
C ALA A 259 11.85 11.87 21.01
N VAL A 260 10.73 12.59 21.02
CA VAL A 260 10.63 13.94 20.43
C VAL A 260 11.48 14.96 21.21
N GLU A 261 11.51 14.88 22.55
CA GLU A 261 12.36 15.71 23.39
C GLU A 261 13.85 15.45 23.15
N ARG A 262 14.26 14.17 23.04
CA ARG A 262 15.65 13.80 22.65
C ARG A 262 16.06 14.31 21.28
N ALA A 263 15.11 14.51 20.35
CA ALA A 263 15.36 15.13 19.06
C ALA A 263 15.46 16.67 19.12
N GLY A 264 15.37 17.27 20.31
CA GLY A 264 15.34 18.72 20.52
C GLY A 264 13.97 19.36 20.28
N GLY A 265 12.92 18.54 20.14
CA GLY A 265 11.53 19.01 20.13
C GLY A 265 11.03 19.33 21.52
N GLN A 266 9.86 19.92 21.61
CA GLN A 266 9.19 20.16 22.89
C GLN A 266 8.38 18.91 23.30
N PRO A 267 8.36 18.52 24.58
CA PRO A 267 7.67 17.30 25.04
C PRO A 267 6.15 17.41 24.91
N PHE A 268 5.49 16.27 24.68
CA PHE A 268 4.04 16.17 24.65
C PHE A 268 3.43 16.13 26.06
N LYS A 269 2.31 16.82 26.23
CA LYS A 269 1.44 16.67 27.41
C LYS A 269 0.66 15.36 27.28
N VAL A 270 1.02 14.36 28.09
CA VAL A 270 0.45 13.00 28.04
C VAL A 270 -0.63 12.82 29.10
N LEU A 271 -1.86 12.50 28.68
CA LEU A 271 -2.99 12.16 29.55
C LEU A 271 -4.10 11.43 28.79
N SER A 272 -5.12 10.94 29.51
CA SER A 272 -6.33 10.43 28.87
C SER A 272 -7.19 11.59 28.32
N ALA A 273 -7.74 11.45 27.11
CA ALA A 273 -8.44 12.52 26.39
C ALA A 273 -9.61 13.11 27.20
N GLY A 274 -10.45 12.28 27.81
CA GLY A 274 -11.58 12.70 28.62
C GLY A 274 -11.18 13.31 29.98
N LYS A 275 -9.97 13.02 30.47
CA LYS A 275 -9.38 13.74 31.62
C LYS A 275 -8.91 15.15 31.24
N TRP A 276 -8.66 15.41 29.96
CA TRP A 276 -8.46 16.77 29.45
C TRP A 276 -9.81 17.49 29.31
N TYR A 277 -10.73 16.90 28.56
CA TYR A 277 -12.14 17.29 28.49
C TYR A 277 -12.98 16.16 27.86
N PRO A 278 -14.17 15.81 28.39
CA PRO A 278 -15.02 14.79 27.78
C PRO A 278 -15.51 15.19 26.39
N ALA A 279 -15.27 14.35 25.39
CA ALA A 279 -15.70 14.52 24.00
C ALA A 279 -16.10 13.18 23.38
N ALA A 280 -17.39 13.00 23.06
CA ALA A 280 -17.93 11.76 22.52
C ALA A 280 -17.75 11.62 20.99
N GLY A 281 -17.72 10.37 20.51
CA GLY A 281 -17.68 10.06 19.08
C GLY A 281 -16.34 10.32 18.40
N GLY A 282 -15.24 10.28 19.16
CA GLY A 282 -13.87 10.34 18.66
C GLY A 282 -13.44 9.07 17.91
N SER A 283 -12.53 9.24 16.96
CA SER A 283 -11.96 8.16 16.13
C SER A 283 -11.04 7.22 16.92
N ASP A 284 -10.30 7.75 17.88
CA ASP A 284 -9.42 7.04 18.81
C ASP A 284 -10.18 6.13 19.78
N ASP A 285 -11.28 6.63 20.35
CA ASP A 285 -12.24 5.88 21.16
C ASP A 285 -12.89 4.73 20.36
N PHE A 286 -13.24 4.97 19.09
CA PHE A 286 -13.78 3.91 18.23
C PHE A 286 -12.72 2.87 17.85
N ALA A 287 -11.50 3.28 17.53
CA ALA A 287 -10.40 2.36 17.25
C ALA A 287 -10.11 1.43 18.45
N PHE A 288 -10.03 1.99 19.67
CA PHE A 288 -9.77 1.23 20.87
C PHE A 288 -10.98 0.40 21.32
N GLY A 289 -12.15 1.03 21.43
CA GLY A 289 -13.35 0.44 22.04
C GLY A 289 -14.21 -0.43 21.14
N ALA A 290 -14.22 -0.19 19.82
CA ALA A 290 -15.03 -0.95 18.86
C ALA A 290 -14.18 -1.81 17.91
N ALA A 291 -13.10 -1.28 17.34
CA ALA A 291 -12.20 -2.05 16.47
C ALA A 291 -11.18 -2.90 17.26
N GLY A 292 -11.04 -2.67 18.58
CA GLY A 292 -10.20 -3.48 19.47
C GLY A 292 -8.70 -3.27 19.28
N VAL A 293 -8.28 -2.08 18.82
CA VAL A 293 -6.87 -1.75 18.63
C VAL A 293 -6.15 -1.62 19.99
N PRO A 294 -5.05 -2.36 20.24
CA PRO A 294 -4.34 -2.33 21.52
C PRO A 294 -3.76 -0.97 21.92
N TYR A 295 -3.36 -0.16 20.94
CA TYR A 295 -2.82 1.18 21.11
C TYR A 295 -3.59 2.18 20.23
N SER A 296 -4.15 3.21 20.84
CA SER A 296 -4.94 4.22 20.14
C SER A 296 -4.66 5.60 20.74
N TYR A 297 -4.42 6.59 19.89
CA TYR A 297 -4.04 7.94 20.32
C TYR A 297 -4.65 9.02 19.44
N THR A 298 -4.83 10.19 20.03
CA THR A 298 -4.92 11.48 19.32
C THR A 298 -3.65 12.27 19.63
N MET A 299 -2.96 12.73 18.59
CA MET A 299 -1.78 13.57 18.68
C MET A 299 -2.14 14.97 18.19
N GLU A 300 -2.29 15.90 19.13
CA GLU A 300 -2.43 17.33 18.86
C GLU A 300 -1.03 17.89 18.66
N LEU A 301 -0.67 18.26 17.43
CA LEU A 301 0.63 18.83 17.10
C LEU A 301 0.75 20.28 17.61
N THR A 302 1.75 20.98 17.09
CA THR A 302 2.52 22.08 17.69
C THR A 302 1.80 23.04 18.64
N GLU A 303 2.53 23.47 19.67
CA GLU A 303 2.17 24.60 20.51
C GLU A 303 2.84 25.89 20.00
N GLY A 304 2.31 27.05 20.38
CA GLY A 304 2.93 28.37 20.16
C GLY A 304 2.49 29.14 18.90
N TYR A 305 2.04 28.44 17.85
CA TYR A 305 1.48 29.04 16.62
C TYR A 305 0.17 28.35 16.18
N GLU A 306 -0.49 27.66 17.10
CA GLU A 306 -1.80 27.01 16.99
C GLU A 306 -2.17 26.46 15.60
N PHE A 307 -2.94 27.23 14.80
CA PHE A 307 -3.38 26.84 13.45
C PHE A 307 -2.68 27.65 12.35
N THR A 308 -1.52 28.24 12.63
CA THR A 308 -0.74 29.16 11.78
C THR A 308 0.75 28.82 11.82
N TYR A 309 1.08 27.53 11.90
CA TYR A 309 2.46 27.11 12.15
C TYR A 309 3.37 27.36 10.94
N PRO A 310 4.37 28.27 11.04
CA PRO A 310 5.12 28.77 9.88
C PRO A 310 5.84 27.68 9.06
N GLU A 311 5.71 27.72 7.74
CA GLU A 311 6.36 26.78 6.82
C GLU A 311 7.88 26.64 7.05
N ASN A 312 8.58 27.75 7.34
CA ASN A 312 10.02 27.71 7.57
C ASN A 312 10.42 26.91 8.83
N LEU A 313 9.52 26.78 9.81
CA LEU A 313 9.73 25.98 11.02
C LEU A 313 9.37 24.49 10.81
N LEU A 314 8.59 24.14 9.78
CA LEU A 314 8.27 22.74 9.44
C LEU A 314 9.54 21.90 9.21
N LYS A 315 10.57 22.51 8.60
CA LYS A 315 11.87 21.86 8.35
C LYS A 315 12.60 21.45 9.65
N THR A 316 12.27 22.06 10.78
CA THR A 316 12.84 21.74 12.10
C THR A 316 11.94 20.80 12.89
N ILE A 317 10.64 21.07 12.96
CA ILE A 317 9.72 20.35 13.87
C ILE A 317 9.27 18.98 13.33
N LEU A 318 9.13 18.81 12.00
CA LEU A 318 8.69 17.53 11.42
C LEU A 318 9.73 16.40 11.61
N PRO A 319 11.06 16.62 11.46
CA PRO A 319 12.07 15.66 11.90
C PRO A 319 11.96 15.27 13.39
N GLN A 320 11.63 16.23 14.25
CA GLN A 320 11.55 15.99 15.70
C GLN A 320 10.36 15.08 16.05
N PHE A 321 9.19 15.36 15.48
CA PHE A 321 8.03 14.47 15.62
C PHE A 321 8.25 13.10 14.96
N TYR A 322 9.03 13.01 13.87
CA TYR A 322 9.36 11.75 13.21
C TYR A 322 10.02 10.75 14.16
N GLU A 323 10.94 11.18 15.04
CA GLU A 323 11.53 10.30 16.07
C GLU A 323 10.47 9.72 17.04
N GLY A 324 9.39 10.47 17.32
CA GLY A 324 8.24 9.94 18.05
C GLY A 324 7.48 8.84 17.29
N PHE A 325 7.34 8.96 15.98
CA PHE A 325 6.72 7.92 15.14
C PHE A 325 7.61 6.67 14.99
N LYS A 326 8.94 6.84 15.00
CA LYS A 326 9.90 5.74 15.04
C LYS A 326 9.81 4.97 16.36
N GLU A 327 9.70 5.66 17.50
CA GLU A 327 9.50 5.04 18.82
C GLU A 327 8.20 4.22 18.88
N PHE A 328 7.10 4.74 18.32
CA PHE A 328 5.84 3.99 18.15
C PHE A 328 6.08 2.69 17.37
N ALA A 329 6.71 2.77 16.19
CA ALA A 329 6.94 1.63 15.31
C ALA A 329 7.84 0.57 15.96
N GLY A 330 8.96 0.99 16.54
CA GLY A 330 9.91 0.11 17.22
C GLY A 330 9.27 -0.67 18.36
N ARG A 331 8.43 -0.02 19.18
CA ARG A 331 7.71 -0.68 20.29
C ARG A 331 6.61 -1.63 19.81
N ILE A 332 5.83 -1.24 18.81
CA ILE A 332 4.81 -2.13 18.20
C ILE A 332 5.45 -3.38 17.60
N ARG A 333 6.58 -3.21 16.90
CA ARG A 333 7.37 -4.32 16.35
C ARG A 333 7.92 -5.22 17.46
N ALA A 334 8.53 -4.64 18.50
CA ALA A 334 9.05 -5.41 19.63
C ALA A 334 7.96 -6.22 20.35
N GLU A 335 6.79 -5.64 20.61
CA GLU A 335 5.72 -6.34 21.32
C GLU A 335 5.08 -7.46 20.50
N PHE A 336 4.81 -7.23 19.20
CA PHE A 336 3.92 -8.09 18.41
C PHE A 336 4.58 -8.86 17.26
N VAL A 337 5.81 -8.51 16.85
CA VAL A 337 6.63 -9.31 15.92
C VAL A 337 7.56 -10.25 16.69
N ILE A 338 8.33 -9.72 17.66
CA ILE A 338 9.38 -10.50 18.33
C ILE A 338 8.80 -11.59 19.25
N ASN A 339 7.72 -11.32 20.00
CA ASN A 339 7.12 -12.33 20.89
C ASN A 339 6.37 -13.48 20.19
N LYS A 340 6.28 -13.49 18.85
CA LYS A 340 5.63 -14.58 18.09
C LYS A 340 6.56 -15.74 17.71
N THR A 341 7.85 -15.65 18.00
CA THR A 341 8.83 -16.69 17.63
C THR A 341 8.72 -17.96 18.47
N ASN A 342 8.04 -17.94 19.61
CA ASN A 342 7.91 -19.11 20.51
C ASN A 342 6.61 -19.92 20.34
N ASP A 343 5.56 -19.38 19.71
CA ASP A 343 4.23 -20.01 19.62
C ASP A 343 3.62 -19.92 18.20
N ALA A 344 4.16 -20.67 17.24
CA ALA A 344 3.42 -21.29 16.13
C ALA A 344 4.35 -22.03 15.14
N ALA A 345 4.41 -23.36 15.23
CA ALA A 345 4.99 -24.21 14.19
C ALA A 345 4.04 -24.34 12.98
N ILE A 346 3.99 -23.32 12.12
CA ILE A 346 3.42 -23.40 10.76
C ILE A 346 4.33 -22.61 9.82
N CYS A 347 4.86 -23.29 8.80
CA CYS A 347 5.71 -22.69 7.78
C CYS A 347 5.04 -21.44 7.17
N GLY A 348 5.69 -20.29 7.37
CA GLY A 348 5.13 -18.99 7.10
C GLY A 348 6.11 -18.10 6.36
N CYS A 349 6.28 -18.36 5.05
CA CYS A 349 7.08 -17.52 4.17
C CYS A 349 6.76 -16.02 4.37
N LYS A 350 7.80 -15.20 4.34
CA LYS A 350 7.69 -13.75 4.51
C LYS A 350 7.02 -13.16 3.26
N SER A 351 6.08 -12.24 3.48
CA SER A 351 5.29 -11.63 2.41
C SER A 351 6.14 -10.66 1.60
N LEU A 352 6.54 -11.05 0.40
CA LEU A 352 7.33 -10.22 -0.54
C LEU A 352 6.48 -9.24 -1.35
N ARG A 353 5.27 -8.91 -0.87
CA ARG A 353 4.47 -7.79 -1.40
C ARG A 353 5.25 -6.46 -1.41
N PHE A 354 6.21 -6.29 -0.50
CA PHE A 354 7.11 -5.13 -0.49
C PHE A 354 8.00 -5.10 -1.76
N CYS A 355 8.75 -6.16 -2.04
CA CYS A 355 9.57 -6.25 -3.25
C CYS A 355 8.73 -6.34 -4.54
N TYR A 356 7.46 -6.76 -4.48
CA TYR A 356 6.53 -6.66 -5.61
C TYR A 356 6.29 -5.20 -6.02
N GLU A 357 6.10 -4.29 -5.05
CA GLU A 357 5.90 -2.86 -5.33
C GLU A 357 7.24 -2.17 -5.62
N GLU A 358 8.31 -2.51 -4.90
CA GLU A 358 9.67 -1.99 -5.14
C GLU A 358 10.18 -2.34 -6.56
N MET A 359 10.06 -3.59 -7.00
CA MET A 359 10.43 -3.99 -8.37
C MET A 359 9.56 -3.33 -9.43
N LEU A 360 8.29 -2.99 -9.12
CA LEU A 360 7.42 -2.22 -10.00
C LEU A 360 7.81 -0.73 -10.08
N HIS A 361 8.45 -0.20 -9.04
CA HIS A 361 9.07 1.12 -9.05
C HIS A 361 10.40 1.13 -9.81
N THR A 362 11.27 0.11 -9.63
CA THR A 362 12.50 -0.05 -10.42
C THR A 362 12.24 -0.28 -11.92
N LEU A 363 11.04 -0.77 -12.28
CA LEU A 363 10.58 -0.88 -13.66
C LEU A 363 10.26 0.47 -14.33
N LEU A 364 10.13 1.56 -13.56
CA LEU A 364 9.69 2.87 -14.03
C LEU A 364 10.74 3.98 -13.91
N ASP A 365 11.78 3.81 -13.09
CA ASP A 365 12.83 4.82 -12.89
C ASP A 365 14.22 4.25 -13.18
N ARG A 366 15.04 4.99 -13.94
CA ARG A 366 16.45 4.66 -14.18
C ARG A 366 17.32 5.38 -13.13
N ASP A 367 17.92 4.64 -12.21
CA ASP A 367 19.39 4.57 -12.03
C ASP A 367 19.78 3.78 -10.76
N GLU A 368 21.03 3.33 -10.77
CA GLU A 368 21.74 2.27 -10.02
C GLU A 368 21.46 1.95 -8.53
N ALA A 369 21.23 0.65 -8.29
CA ALA A 369 21.99 -0.28 -7.42
C ALA A 369 22.28 0.01 -5.92
N SER A 370 21.83 -0.92 -5.05
CA SER A 370 22.77 -1.83 -4.35
C SER A 370 22.07 -3.05 -3.71
N CYS A 371 22.84 -4.14 -3.59
CA CYS A 371 22.58 -5.46 -2.96
C CYS A 371 22.29 -6.65 -3.91
N ILE A 372 23.09 -7.73 -3.71
CA ILE A 372 23.26 -9.00 -4.46
C ILE A 372 24.35 -8.93 -5.54
N GLU A 373 25.52 -9.51 -5.22
CA GLU A 373 26.77 -9.40 -6.00
C GLU A 373 26.81 -10.09 -7.38
N ASP A 374 25.74 -10.76 -7.82
CA ASP A 374 25.65 -11.31 -9.19
C ASP A 374 24.24 -11.23 -9.81
N ALA A 375 23.39 -10.32 -9.30
CA ALA A 375 22.14 -9.95 -9.94
C ALA A 375 22.37 -8.67 -10.78
N ALA A 376 22.75 -8.83 -12.04
CA ALA A 376 22.84 -7.71 -12.98
C ALA A 376 21.43 -7.18 -13.32
N ILE A 377 20.94 -6.22 -12.51
CA ILE A 377 19.63 -5.59 -12.66
C ILE A 377 19.62 -4.66 -13.89
N GLY A 378 19.38 -5.26 -15.07
CA GLY A 378 18.58 -4.60 -16.09
C GLY A 378 17.10 -4.88 -15.77
N ALA A 379 16.26 -3.84 -15.79
CA ALA A 379 14.90 -3.84 -15.21
C ALA A 379 13.84 -4.74 -15.91
N SER A 380 14.17 -5.99 -16.22
CA SER A 380 13.28 -6.98 -16.87
C SER A 380 13.71 -8.44 -16.63
N THR A 381 14.76 -8.72 -15.85
CA THR A 381 15.22 -10.08 -15.54
C THR A 381 15.76 -10.20 -14.12
N VAL A 382 15.29 -11.21 -13.39
CA VAL A 382 15.75 -11.58 -12.05
C VAL A 382 16.55 -12.87 -12.15
N VAL A 383 17.81 -12.87 -11.70
CA VAL A 383 18.66 -14.06 -11.67
C VAL A 383 18.88 -14.48 -10.22
N LEU A 384 18.57 -15.74 -9.87
CA LEU A 384 18.71 -16.28 -8.52
C LEU A 384 19.59 -17.53 -8.52
N SER A 385 20.62 -17.52 -7.68
CA SER A 385 21.51 -18.64 -7.40
C SER A 385 22.14 -18.47 -6.01
N LYS A 386 22.52 -19.57 -5.36
CA LYS A 386 23.24 -19.57 -4.07
C LYS A 386 24.41 -20.54 -4.15
N GLU A 387 25.63 -20.12 -3.81
CA GLU A 387 26.80 -21.00 -3.91
C GLU A 387 26.61 -22.33 -3.18
N ARG A 388 27.19 -23.41 -3.73
CA ARG A 388 27.26 -24.69 -3.01
C ARG A 388 28.33 -24.57 -1.91
N PRO A 389 28.11 -25.10 -0.70
CA PRO A 389 29.18 -25.24 0.29
C PRO A 389 30.37 -25.95 -0.34
N THR A 390 31.57 -25.40 -0.13
CA THR A 390 32.81 -25.87 -0.78
C THR A 390 33.10 -27.34 -0.48
N THR A 391 33.19 -28.16 -1.51
CA THR A 391 33.91 -29.43 -1.48
C THR A 391 35.33 -29.22 -2.02
N ASP A 392 36.31 -29.94 -1.48
CA ASP A 392 37.75 -29.72 -1.76
C ASP A 392 38.22 -30.13 -3.17
N ASN A 393 37.30 -30.30 -4.13
CA ASN A 393 37.61 -30.81 -5.47
C ASN A 393 37.13 -29.84 -6.58
N PRO A 394 38.02 -29.00 -7.16
CA PRO A 394 37.64 -28.00 -8.16
C PRO A 394 36.99 -28.57 -9.43
N GLU A 395 37.26 -29.83 -9.78
CA GLU A 395 36.69 -30.47 -10.97
C GLU A 395 35.21 -30.86 -10.83
N GLU A 396 34.66 -30.87 -9.60
CA GLU A 396 33.21 -31.09 -9.36
C GLU A 396 32.35 -29.80 -9.49
N GLN A 397 32.93 -28.67 -9.91
CA GLN A 397 32.20 -27.44 -10.25
C GLN A 397 31.40 -27.56 -11.57
N GLU A 398 30.67 -28.66 -11.75
CA GLU A 398 29.81 -28.86 -12.92
C GLU A 398 28.70 -27.80 -12.91
N THR A 399 28.71 -26.98 -13.96
CA THR A 399 27.94 -25.76 -14.12
C THR A 399 26.45 -26.00 -13.90
N LYS A 400 25.88 -25.44 -12.82
CA LYS A 400 24.50 -25.71 -12.39
C LYS A 400 23.49 -25.55 -13.55
N PRO A 401 22.54 -26.49 -13.71
CA PRO A 401 21.49 -26.35 -14.72
C PRO A 401 20.62 -25.13 -14.42
N THR A 402 20.13 -24.48 -15.47
CA THR A 402 19.30 -23.27 -15.38
C THR A 402 17.85 -23.57 -15.77
N ILE A 403 16.91 -23.03 -15.00
CA ILE A 403 15.50 -22.89 -15.37
C ILE A 403 15.25 -21.43 -15.76
N ILE A 404 14.73 -21.21 -16.96
CA ILE A 404 14.24 -19.90 -17.40
C ILE A 404 12.71 -19.88 -17.26
N ILE A 405 12.17 -18.91 -16.53
CA ILE A 405 10.73 -18.63 -16.49
C ILE A 405 10.51 -17.26 -17.11
N GLU A 406 9.63 -17.19 -18.09
CA GLU A 406 9.22 -15.95 -18.73
C GLU A 406 7.73 -15.76 -18.47
N ALA A 407 7.29 -14.55 -18.17
CA ALA A 407 5.89 -14.24 -17.95
C ALA A 407 5.49 -12.88 -18.54
N GLY A 408 4.22 -12.79 -18.89
CA GLY A 408 3.61 -11.52 -19.24
C GLY A 408 3.93 -11.03 -20.66
N GLN A 409 4.07 -11.92 -21.66
CA GLN A 409 3.98 -11.54 -23.08
C GLN A 409 2.61 -10.93 -23.45
N GLN A 410 1.57 -11.25 -22.68
CA GLN A 410 0.22 -10.74 -22.80
C GLN A 410 -0.14 -10.02 -21.50
N GLY A 411 -0.89 -8.93 -21.60
CA GLY A 411 -1.41 -8.19 -20.47
C GLY A 411 -2.42 -9.00 -19.64
N GLY A 412 -2.36 -8.79 -18.34
CA GLY A 412 -2.99 -9.59 -17.31
C GLY A 412 -2.10 -9.68 -16.06
N THR A 413 -2.69 -9.53 -14.88
CA THR A 413 -1.94 -9.62 -13.61
C THR A 413 -1.64 -11.06 -13.20
N GLU A 414 -2.23 -12.06 -13.87
CA GLU A 414 -2.25 -13.46 -13.46
C GLU A 414 -0.90 -14.18 -13.65
N SER A 415 -0.32 -14.14 -14.86
CA SER A 415 0.97 -14.77 -15.16
C SER A 415 2.14 -14.02 -14.50
N VAL A 416 2.11 -12.69 -14.54
CA VAL A 416 3.06 -11.80 -13.85
C VAL A 416 3.02 -12.06 -12.34
N GLY A 417 1.82 -12.15 -11.75
CA GLY A 417 1.62 -12.46 -10.34
C GLY A 417 2.12 -13.85 -9.94
N LEU A 418 2.01 -14.85 -10.83
CA LEU A 418 2.59 -16.17 -10.58
C LEU A 418 4.12 -16.15 -10.66
N ALA A 419 4.72 -15.49 -11.64
CA ALA A 419 6.19 -15.36 -11.72
C ALA A 419 6.78 -14.70 -10.47
N LEU A 420 6.12 -13.66 -9.97
CA LEU A 420 6.53 -12.95 -8.76
C LEU A 420 6.27 -13.77 -7.49
N TYR A 421 5.19 -14.55 -7.44
CA TYR A 421 4.98 -15.54 -6.38
C TYR A 421 6.07 -16.62 -6.39
N VAL A 422 6.57 -17.04 -7.55
CA VAL A 422 7.68 -18.02 -7.63
C VAL A 422 8.99 -17.43 -7.11
N ILE A 423 9.33 -16.18 -7.49
CA ILE A 423 10.46 -15.44 -6.91
C ILE A 423 10.30 -15.36 -5.39
N GLU A 424 9.10 -15.00 -4.90
CA GLU A 424 8.80 -14.95 -3.47
C GLU A 424 9.06 -16.28 -2.76
N GLN A 425 8.58 -17.38 -3.33
CA GLN A 425 8.74 -18.71 -2.71
C GLN A 425 10.20 -19.17 -2.72
N LEU A 426 10.96 -18.88 -3.78
CA LEU A 426 12.39 -19.23 -3.85
C LEU A 426 13.24 -18.47 -2.83
N VAL A 427 12.93 -17.19 -2.58
CA VAL A 427 13.76 -16.31 -1.73
C VAL A 427 13.31 -16.27 -0.26
N ALA A 428 12.01 -16.32 0.03
CA ALA A 428 11.48 -16.10 1.38
C ALA A 428 11.18 -17.37 2.19
N CYS A 429 11.37 -18.56 1.62
CA CYS A 429 11.08 -19.85 2.27
C CYS A 429 12.36 -20.69 2.38
N GLU A 430 12.93 -20.85 3.58
CA GLU A 430 14.15 -21.64 3.83
C GLU A 430 14.04 -23.11 3.36
N GLU A 431 12.83 -23.67 3.30
CA GLU A 431 12.55 -24.99 2.71
C GLU A 431 12.97 -25.11 1.23
N ASN A 432 13.07 -23.98 0.51
CA ASN A 432 13.45 -23.92 -0.89
C ASN A 432 14.94 -23.55 -1.10
N ASP A 433 15.76 -23.44 -0.04
CA ASP A 433 17.19 -23.11 -0.16
C ASP A 433 17.96 -24.05 -1.12
N GLN A 434 17.62 -25.35 -1.06
CA GLN A 434 18.18 -26.38 -1.95
C GLN A 434 17.84 -26.13 -3.43
N MET A 435 16.77 -25.39 -3.71
CA MET A 435 16.38 -24.99 -5.07
C MET A 435 17.32 -23.94 -5.66
N LEU A 436 17.89 -23.05 -4.83
CA LEU A 436 18.88 -22.05 -5.24
C LEU A 436 20.32 -22.59 -5.22
N GLN A 437 20.60 -23.56 -4.36
CA GLN A 437 21.91 -24.24 -4.31
C GLN A 437 22.15 -25.13 -5.54
N ASN A 438 21.13 -25.85 -6.01
CA ASN A 438 21.31 -26.86 -7.05
C ASN A 438 20.94 -26.39 -8.47
N VAL A 439 20.11 -25.36 -8.62
CA VAL A 439 19.59 -24.86 -9.90
C VAL A 439 19.74 -23.33 -9.95
N ASN A 440 20.12 -22.80 -11.12
CA ASN A 440 20.04 -21.36 -11.41
C ASN A 440 18.65 -21.00 -11.92
N TRP A 441 18.07 -19.89 -11.45
CA TRP A 441 16.76 -19.43 -11.91
C TRP A 441 16.91 -18.09 -12.62
N VAL A 442 16.37 -17.99 -13.84
CA VAL A 442 16.34 -16.76 -14.64
C VAL A 442 14.87 -16.44 -14.91
N ILE A 443 14.33 -15.44 -14.22
CA ILE A 443 12.89 -15.15 -14.21
C ILE A 443 12.66 -13.76 -14.83
N LEU A 444 11.90 -13.70 -15.92
CA LEU A 444 11.46 -12.47 -16.57
C LEU A 444 9.99 -12.26 -16.15
N PRO A 445 9.69 -11.46 -15.11
CA PRO A 445 8.36 -11.43 -14.50
C PRO A 445 7.31 -10.70 -15.34
N CYS A 446 7.72 -9.79 -16.22
CA CYS A 446 6.85 -9.11 -17.19
C CYS A 446 7.68 -8.73 -18.42
N THR A 447 7.27 -9.20 -19.60
CA THR A 447 7.96 -8.90 -20.87
C THR A 447 7.15 -8.05 -21.85
N ASN A 448 5.95 -7.60 -21.45
CA ASN A 448 5.08 -6.68 -22.20
C ASN A 448 4.54 -5.63 -21.21
N PRO A 449 5.40 -4.70 -20.71
CA PRO A 449 5.05 -3.81 -19.61
C PRO A 449 3.97 -2.79 -20.00
N ASP A 450 3.97 -2.31 -21.24
CA ASP A 450 3.00 -1.34 -21.77
C ASP A 450 1.62 -1.99 -22.02
N GLY A 451 1.58 -3.21 -22.57
CA GLY A 451 0.34 -4.00 -22.66
C GLY A 451 -0.20 -4.43 -21.30
N GLN A 452 0.68 -4.60 -20.30
CA GLN A 452 0.30 -4.83 -18.91
C GLN A 452 -0.31 -3.58 -18.27
N GLU A 453 0.30 -2.41 -18.45
CA GLU A 453 -0.24 -1.14 -17.97
C GLU A 453 -1.60 -0.82 -18.59
N TYR A 454 -1.76 -1.02 -19.91
CA TYR A 454 -3.05 -0.87 -20.59
C TYR A 454 -4.13 -1.78 -19.99
N SER A 455 -3.78 -3.04 -19.69
CA SER A 455 -4.72 -4.01 -19.09
C SER A 455 -5.18 -3.57 -17.70
N ARG A 456 -4.31 -2.90 -16.93
CA ARG A 456 -4.65 -2.35 -15.61
C ARG A 456 -5.62 -1.18 -15.70
N TYR A 457 -5.41 -0.23 -16.61
CA TYR A 457 -6.28 0.93 -16.76
C TYR A 457 -7.62 0.59 -17.43
N SER A 458 -7.59 -0.19 -18.51
CA SER A 458 -8.80 -0.55 -19.28
C SER A 458 -9.68 -1.61 -18.59
N GLN A 459 -9.12 -2.36 -17.62
CA GLN A 459 -9.70 -3.56 -17.02
C GLN A 459 -10.03 -4.67 -18.04
N ILE A 460 -9.41 -4.63 -19.23
CA ILE A 460 -9.57 -5.59 -20.31
C ILE A 460 -8.22 -6.29 -20.54
N PRO A 461 -8.16 -7.65 -20.58
CA PRO A 461 -6.94 -8.37 -20.93
C PRO A 461 -6.44 -8.03 -22.35
N TRP A 462 -5.41 -7.20 -22.44
CA TRP A 462 -4.83 -6.76 -23.70
C TRP A 462 -3.72 -7.73 -24.15
N LYS A 463 -3.83 -8.25 -25.39
CA LYS A 463 -2.95 -9.33 -25.86
C LYS A 463 -1.66 -8.88 -26.54
N LYS A 464 -1.47 -7.58 -26.74
CA LYS A 464 -0.42 -7.02 -27.58
C LYS A 464 0.44 -6.03 -26.77
N ASN A 465 1.54 -5.53 -27.31
CA ASN A 465 2.14 -4.28 -26.79
C ASN A 465 1.29 -3.06 -27.21
N LEU A 466 1.75 -1.83 -26.96
CA LEU A 466 1.08 -0.57 -27.33
C LEU A 466 1.78 0.19 -28.46
N ARG A 467 2.82 -0.37 -29.08
CA ARG A 467 3.48 0.23 -30.24
C ARG A 467 2.45 0.61 -31.33
N PRO A 468 2.37 1.88 -31.79
CA PRO A 468 1.51 2.25 -32.91
C PRO A 468 1.90 1.54 -34.21
N SER A 469 0.93 1.18 -35.04
CA SER A 469 1.20 0.75 -36.43
C SER A 469 1.69 1.92 -37.29
N ASP A 470 2.36 1.62 -38.41
CA ASP A 470 2.95 2.63 -39.30
C ASP A 470 1.91 3.61 -39.89
N ASP A 471 0.66 3.14 -40.06
CA ASP A 471 -0.50 3.95 -40.48
C ASP A 471 -1.20 4.70 -39.33
N GLN A 472 -0.77 4.47 -38.08
CA GLN A 472 -1.36 4.95 -36.82
C GLN A 472 -2.85 4.60 -36.61
N LEU A 473 -3.39 3.67 -37.40
CA LEU A 473 -4.80 3.26 -37.29
C LEU A 473 -5.02 2.18 -36.21
N SER A 474 -3.96 1.48 -35.82
CA SER A 474 -4.01 0.42 -34.81
C SER A 474 -2.81 0.47 -33.86
N TYR A 475 -2.88 -0.28 -32.77
CA TYR A 475 -1.79 -0.39 -31.80
C TYR A 475 -1.50 -1.85 -31.50
N GLY A 476 -0.22 -2.21 -31.49
CA GLY A 476 0.33 -3.39 -30.85
C GLY A 476 0.53 -4.60 -31.74
N VAL A 477 1.51 -5.41 -31.35
CA VAL A 477 1.82 -6.75 -31.86
C VAL A 477 1.62 -7.79 -30.75
N ASP A 478 1.05 -8.95 -31.10
CA ASP A 478 0.97 -10.13 -30.23
C ASP A 478 2.37 -10.77 -30.14
N ILE A 479 3.13 -10.39 -29.11
CA ILE A 479 4.49 -10.89 -28.82
C ILE A 479 4.52 -12.42 -28.80
N THR A 480 3.42 -13.09 -28.43
CA THR A 480 3.36 -14.56 -28.42
C THR A 480 3.53 -15.21 -29.80
N ARG A 481 3.41 -14.41 -30.87
CA ARG A 481 3.49 -14.83 -32.28
C ARG A 481 4.60 -14.13 -33.08
N ASN A 482 5.47 -13.35 -32.44
CA ASN A 482 6.47 -12.51 -33.11
C ASN A 482 7.86 -13.18 -33.27
N PHE A 483 8.08 -14.41 -32.82
CA PHE A 483 9.37 -15.10 -32.95
C PHE A 483 9.58 -15.66 -34.37
N ASP A 484 10.83 -15.84 -34.79
CA ASP A 484 11.25 -16.32 -36.11
C ASP A 484 10.92 -17.79 -36.40
N ILE A 485 10.98 -18.66 -35.39
CA ILE A 485 10.73 -20.09 -35.58
C ILE A 485 9.31 -20.33 -36.11
N LYS A 486 9.28 -20.73 -37.38
CA LYS A 486 8.08 -21.12 -38.14
C LYS A 486 7.02 -20.04 -38.25
N TRP A 487 7.39 -18.77 -38.03
CA TRP A 487 6.51 -17.59 -38.14
C TRP A 487 5.59 -17.64 -39.37
N GLY A 488 6.18 -17.76 -40.57
CA GLY A 488 5.47 -17.84 -41.85
C GLY A 488 4.81 -19.19 -42.17
N SER A 489 4.71 -20.12 -41.21
CA SER A 489 4.03 -21.43 -41.41
C SER A 489 2.53 -21.37 -41.08
N CYS A 490 2.05 -20.27 -40.52
CA CYS A 490 0.63 -20.02 -40.26
C CYS A 490 0.01 -19.13 -41.35
N THR A 491 -1.32 -19.13 -41.43
CA THR A 491 -2.07 -18.17 -42.25
C THR A 491 -1.66 -16.74 -41.88
N LYS A 492 -1.26 -15.94 -42.88
CA LYS A 492 -0.84 -14.55 -42.69
C LYS A 492 -2.00 -13.71 -42.13
N ILE A 493 -1.71 -12.90 -41.12
CA ILE A 493 -2.66 -12.00 -40.46
C ILE A 493 -2.20 -10.58 -40.75
N GLU A 494 -2.85 -9.92 -41.71
CA GLU A 494 -2.38 -8.63 -42.23
C GLU A 494 -2.97 -7.41 -41.48
N SER A 495 -4.10 -7.59 -40.79
CA SER A 495 -4.76 -6.50 -40.08
C SER A 495 -4.16 -6.29 -38.68
N GLY A 496 -3.57 -5.12 -38.44
CA GLY A 496 -3.10 -4.67 -37.12
C GLY A 496 -4.20 -4.61 -36.05
N PHE A 497 -5.47 -4.49 -36.45
CA PHE A 497 -6.63 -4.56 -35.54
C PHE A 497 -6.84 -5.97 -34.95
N SER A 498 -6.22 -7.02 -35.51
CA SER A 498 -6.34 -8.37 -34.98
C SER A 498 -5.69 -8.47 -33.59
N PRO A 499 -6.34 -9.10 -32.59
CA PRO A 499 -5.76 -9.31 -31.26
C PRO A 499 -4.65 -10.38 -31.26
N ILE A 500 -4.39 -11.01 -32.40
CA ILE A 500 -3.33 -12.00 -32.65
C ILE A 500 -2.43 -11.58 -33.83
N TYR A 501 -2.32 -10.26 -34.09
CA TYR A 501 -1.46 -9.72 -35.14
C TYR A 501 0.02 -9.97 -34.81
N PRO A 502 0.77 -10.74 -35.62
CA PRO A 502 2.10 -11.23 -35.27
C PRO A 502 3.24 -10.24 -35.59
N GLY A 503 2.92 -9.02 -36.02
CA GLY A 503 3.89 -8.02 -36.51
C GLY A 503 4.05 -8.05 -38.04
N VAL A 504 4.80 -7.07 -38.55
CA VAL A 504 5.12 -6.96 -39.99
C VAL A 504 6.16 -8.00 -40.45
N ALA A 505 6.97 -8.47 -39.51
CA ALA A 505 8.03 -9.46 -39.66
C ALA A 505 8.22 -10.16 -38.30
N PRO A 506 8.86 -11.34 -38.25
CA PRO A 506 9.38 -11.84 -36.97
C PRO A 506 10.40 -10.85 -36.40
N GLU A 507 10.49 -10.79 -35.09
CA GLU A 507 11.43 -9.93 -34.33
C GLU A 507 11.23 -8.44 -34.59
N SER A 508 10.04 -8.03 -35.04
CA SER A 508 9.72 -6.61 -35.22
C SER A 508 9.70 -5.84 -33.89
N GLU A 509 9.49 -6.53 -32.77
CA GLU A 509 9.30 -5.94 -31.44
C GLU A 509 10.51 -6.09 -30.51
N ASN A 510 10.80 -5.05 -29.73
CA ASN A 510 11.92 -5.02 -28.79
C ASN A 510 11.77 -6.07 -27.69
N GLU A 511 10.54 -6.34 -27.26
CA GLU A 511 10.19 -7.36 -26.27
C GLU A 511 10.58 -8.77 -26.75
N THR A 512 10.34 -9.07 -28.03
CA THR A 512 10.73 -10.34 -28.67
C THR A 512 12.25 -10.48 -28.71
N ILE A 513 12.95 -9.43 -29.17
CA ILE A 513 14.42 -9.38 -29.24
C ILE A 513 15.02 -9.58 -27.84
N PHE A 514 14.45 -8.95 -26.83
CA PHE A 514 14.86 -9.08 -25.44
C PHE A 514 14.74 -10.53 -24.92
N ILE A 515 13.57 -11.17 -25.11
CA ILE A 515 13.37 -12.58 -24.71
C ILE A 515 14.36 -13.50 -25.44
N LYS A 516 14.55 -13.31 -26.76
CA LYS A 516 15.54 -14.05 -27.55
C LYS A 516 16.95 -13.90 -26.98
N ASN A 517 17.37 -12.68 -26.65
CA ASN A 517 18.69 -12.41 -26.09
C ASN A 517 18.93 -13.11 -24.74
N ILE A 518 17.93 -13.14 -23.85
CA ILE A 518 18.04 -13.87 -22.57
C ILE A 518 18.13 -15.39 -22.81
N ILE A 519 17.31 -15.94 -23.71
CA ILE A 519 17.41 -17.36 -24.10
C ILE A 519 18.80 -17.67 -24.65
N GLN A 520 19.32 -16.87 -25.59
CA GLN A 520 20.67 -17.06 -26.17
C GLN A 520 21.80 -16.94 -25.13
N LYS A 521 21.71 -15.98 -24.20
CA LYS A 521 22.68 -15.77 -23.12
C LYS A 521 22.80 -17.00 -22.21
N HIS A 522 21.67 -17.68 -21.92
CA HIS A 522 21.63 -18.77 -20.95
C HIS A 522 21.55 -20.19 -21.57
N LYS A 523 21.34 -20.34 -22.89
CA LYS A 523 21.09 -21.64 -23.57
C LYS A 523 22.07 -22.77 -23.25
N LYS A 524 23.36 -22.47 -23.04
CA LYS A 524 24.38 -23.50 -22.71
C LYS A 524 24.07 -24.22 -21.39
N TRP A 525 23.41 -23.55 -20.45
CA TRP A 525 23.14 -24.00 -19.09
C TRP A 525 21.64 -24.27 -18.88
N ALA A 526 20.77 -23.60 -19.65
CA ALA A 526 19.32 -23.74 -19.59
C ALA A 526 18.87 -25.14 -20.01
N LYS A 527 18.35 -25.91 -19.05
CA LYS A 527 17.76 -27.22 -19.28
C LYS A 527 16.23 -27.16 -19.35
N MET A 528 15.63 -26.09 -18.84
CA MET A 528 14.20 -25.85 -18.94
C MET A 528 13.86 -24.39 -19.26
N TYR A 529 12.86 -24.17 -20.11
CA TYR A 529 12.24 -22.87 -20.40
C TYR A 529 10.73 -22.97 -20.23
N VAL A 530 10.12 -22.01 -19.53
CA VAL A 530 8.67 -21.98 -19.28
C VAL A 530 8.12 -20.58 -19.56
N SER A 531 7.23 -20.46 -20.54
CA SER A 531 6.44 -19.24 -20.78
C SER A 531 5.11 -19.33 -20.03
N LEU A 532 4.90 -18.47 -19.02
CA LEU A 532 3.69 -18.38 -18.21
C LEU A 532 2.67 -17.48 -18.91
N LYS A 533 1.49 -18.05 -19.22
CA LYS A 533 0.40 -17.33 -19.88
C LYS A 533 -0.92 -17.44 -19.12
N ARG A 534 -1.84 -16.54 -19.44
CA ARG A 534 -3.21 -16.50 -18.90
C ARG A 534 -4.13 -17.49 -19.63
N ASP A 535 -5.36 -17.59 -19.15
CA ASP A 535 -6.51 -18.27 -19.78
C ASP A 535 -6.31 -19.78 -20.02
N GLY A 536 -6.01 -20.50 -18.93
CA GLY A 536 -5.99 -21.97 -18.93
C GLY A 536 -5.60 -22.60 -17.59
N HIS A 537 -5.70 -23.93 -17.56
CA HIS A 537 -5.08 -24.80 -16.55
C HIS A 537 -4.34 -25.90 -17.30
N SER A 538 -3.21 -25.55 -17.92
CA SER A 538 -2.56 -26.48 -18.83
C SER A 538 -1.06 -26.24 -18.98
N ILE A 539 -0.34 -27.29 -19.38
CA ILE A 539 1.06 -27.21 -19.83
C ILE A 539 1.19 -27.79 -21.23
N HIS A 540 1.86 -27.05 -22.11
CA HIS A 540 1.97 -27.36 -23.52
C HIS A 540 3.43 -27.52 -23.93
N TYR A 541 3.73 -28.64 -24.59
CA TYR A 541 5.03 -28.91 -25.20
C TYR A 541 5.17 -28.21 -26.58
N PRO A 542 6.40 -28.12 -27.13
CA PRO A 542 6.70 -27.38 -28.36
C PRO A 542 6.00 -27.93 -29.60
N TYR A 543 6.25 -27.24 -30.72
CA TYR A 543 5.63 -27.43 -32.03
C TYR A 543 4.17 -26.98 -32.09
N GLY A 544 3.89 -25.74 -31.66
CA GLY A 544 2.56 -25.15 -31.74
C GLY A 544 1.98 -25.08 -33.15
N TYR A 545 2.83 -25.11 -34.17
CA TYR A 545 2.45 -25.08 -35.59
C TYR A 545 2.09 -26.45 -36.19
N LYS A 546 2.29 -27.57 -35.48
CA LYS A 546 2.05 -28.92 -36.00
C LYS A 546 1.19 -29.77 -35.06
N ARG A 547 0.24 -30.52 -35.64
CA ARG A 547 -0.58 -31.47 -34.86
C ARG A 547 0.29 -32.60 -34.31
N ASP A 548 0.33 -32.65 -32.98
CA ASP A 548 0.85 -33.71 -32.12
C ASP A 548 2.10 -34.48 -32.63
N PRO A 549 3.26 -33.83 -32.76
CA PRO A 549 4.41 -34.38 -33.49
C PRO A 549 5.34 -35.30 -32.68
N PHE A 550 5.05 -35.56 -31.41
CA PHE A 550 5.91 -36.36 -30.52
C PHE A 550 5.37 -37.79 -30.34
N HIS A 551 6.27 -38.76 -30.16
CA HIS A 551 5.87 -40.09 -29.71
C HIS A 551 5.44 -40.05 -28.22
N PRO A 552 4.43 -40.82 -27.76
CA PRO A 552 3.98 -40.84 -26.37
C PRO A 552 5.07 -41.11 -25.31
N SER A 553 6.16 -41.78 -25.71
CA SER A 553 7.29 -42.10 -24.82
C SER A 553 8.30 -40.96 -24.62
N SER A 554 8.15 -39.82 -25.31
CA SER A 554 9.11 -38.72 -25.27
C SER A 554 9.26 -38.13 -23.86
N LEU A 555 10.48 -37.67 -23.53
CA LEU A 555 10.77 -37.09 -22.23
C LEU A 555 9.91 -35.85 -21.96
N LEU A 556 9.72 -34.98 -22.96
CA LEU A 556 8.83 -33.81 -22.91
C LEU A 556 7.41 -34.17 -22.44
N ARG A 557 6.80 -35.22 -23.01
CA ARG A 557 5.44 -35.65 -22.61
C ARG A 557 5.43 -36.21 -21.19
N ARG A 558 6.43 -37.00 -20.84
CA ARG A 558 6.54 -37.61 -19.50
C ARG A 558 6.67 -36.55 -18.41
N VAL A 559 7.55 -35.57 -18.61
CA VAL A 559 7.77 -34.44 -17.71
C VAL A 559 6.52 -33.55 -17.63
N ALA A 560 5.87 -33.24 -18.76
CA ALA A 560 4.60 -32.52 -18.77
C ALA A 560 3.49 -33.27 -17.99
N GLY A 561 3.45 -34.60 -18.09
CA GLY A 561 2.56 -35.47 -17.32
C GLY A 561 2.85 -35.48 -15.81
N ASP A 562 4.12 -35.58 -15.41
CA ASP A 562 4.55 -35.50 -14.01
C ASP A 562 4.21 -34.13 -13.39
N ILE A 563 4.50 -33.03 -14.09
CA ILE A 563 4.12 -31.67 -13.69
C ILE A 563 2.59 -31.56 -13.54
N THR A 564 1.84 -32.07 -14.52
CA THR A 564 0.36 -32.09 -14.50
C THR A 564 -0.18 -32.82 -13.27
N MET A 565 0.37 -34.01 -12.98
CA MET A 565 0.00 -34.80 -11.82
C MET A 565 0.26 -34.04 -10.51
N ARG A 566 1.40 -33.34 -10.39
CA ARG A 566 1.75 -32.56 -9.20
C ARG A 566 0.85 -31.35 -8.98
N VAL A 567 0.52 -30.62 -10.04
CA VAL A 567 -0.46 -29.53 -9.97
C VAL A 567 -1.80 -30.09 -9.47
N ASN A 568 -2.34 -31.14 -10.11
CA ASN A 568 -3.62 -31.74 -9.75
C ASN A 568 -3.67 -32.31 -8.32
N GLN A 569 -2.58 -32.93 -7.85
CA GLN A 569 -2.46 -33.42 -6.47
C GLN A 569 -2.57 -32.28 -5.45
N ARG A 570 -2.03 -31.09 -5.77
CA ARG A 570 -1.96 -29.96 -4.84
C ARG A 570 -3.11 -28.95 -4.97
N THR A 571 -3.78 -28.86 -6.14
CA THR A 571 -5.02 -28.09 -6.30
C THR A 571 -6.24 -28.76 -5.68
N GLY A 572 -6.17 -30.05 -5.31
CA GLY A 572 -7.27 -30.77 -4.67
C GLY A 572 -8.49 -30.97 -5.59
N GLY A 573 -8.29 -30.95 -6.91
CA GLY A 573 -9.37 -31.13 -7.89
C GLY A 573 -10.20 -29.88 -8.20
N VAL A 574 -9.80 -28.69 -7.72
CA VAL A 574 -10.49 -27.41 -8.00
C VAL A 574 -10.68 -27.16 -9.50
N HIS A 575 -9.62 -27.38 -10.28
CA HIS A 575 -9.66 -27.47 -11.74
C HIS A 575 -8.75 -28.60 -12.20
N LEU A 576 -9.15 -29.32 -13.25
CA LEU A 576 -8.30 -30.31 -13.90
C LEU A 576 -7.23 -29.59 -14.72
N PHE A 577 -5.99 -29.63 -14.24
CA PHE A 577 -4.83 -29.26 -15.02
C PHE A 577 -4.54 -30.35 -16.06
N ILE A 578 -4.24 -29.97 -17.29
CA ILE A 578 -4.02 -30.90 -18.42
C ILE A 578 -2.68 -30.67 -19.12
N ASN A 579 -2.22 -31.65 -19.90
CA ASN A 579 -1.13 -31.45 -20.86
C ASN A 579 -1.56 -31.88 -22.27
N SER A 580 -1.07 -31.15 -23.27
CA SER A 580 -1.31 -31.39 -24.70
C SER A 580 -0.30 -30.62 -25.55
N SER A 581 -0.24 -30.85 -26.86
CA SER A 581 0.43 -29.88 -27.73
C SER A 581 -0.38 -28.58 -27.78
N LEU A 582 0.31 -27.45 -28.02
CA LEU A 582 -0.36 -26.15 -28.18
C LEU A 582 -1.32 -26.14 -29.38
N PHE A 583 -0.95 -26.80 -30.49
CA PHE A 583 -1.85 -27.03 -31.64
C PHE A 583 -3.15 -27.73 -31.23
N VAL A 584 -3.05 -28.78 -30.42
CA VAL A 584 -4.23 -29.57 -29.99
C VAL A 584 -5.12 -28.76 -29.05
N TYR A 585 -4.53 -27.89 -28.22
CA TYR A 585 -5.28 -27.00 -27.32
C TYR A 585 -5.99 -25.86 -28.06
N GLU A 586 -5.32 -25.16 -28.98
CA GLU A 586 -5.94 -24.07 -29.74
C GLU A 586 -6.83 -24.55 -30.91
N GLY A 587 -6.74 -25.84 -31.28
CA GLY A 587 -7.45 -26.44 -32.42
C GLY A 587 -6.94 -25.96 -33.79
N LYS A 588 -5.88 -25.16 -33.81
CA LYS A 588 -5.29 -24.48 -34.98
C LYS A 588 -3.79 -24.27 -34.76
N PRO A 589 -2.98 -24.05 -35.81
CA PRO A 589 -1.56 -23.80 -35.64
C PRO A 589 -1.29 -22.46 -34.93
N HIS A 590 -0.32 -22.49 -34.02
CA HIS A 590 0.25 -21.33 -33.35
C HIS A 590 1.73 -21.24 -33.76
N CYS A 591 2.10 -20.16 -34.47
CA CYS A 591 3.43 -19.97 -35.06
C CYS A 591 4.13 -18.76 -34.48
N GLY A 592 5.46 -18.72 -34.61
CA GLY A 592 6.28 -17.62 -34.14
C GLY A 592 6.31 -17.51 -32.62
N HIS A 593 6.48 -18.65 -31.94
CA HIS A 593 6.26 -18.78 -30.51
C HIS A 593 7.57 -18.98 -29.72
N SER A 594 7.68 -18.35 -28.53
CA SER A 594 8.89 -18.40 -27.69
C SER A 594 9.29 -19.80 -27.24
N VAL A 595 8.33 -20.71 -27.01
CA VAL A 595 8.60 -22.10 -26.61
C VAL A 595 9.19 -22.91 -27.76
N ASP A 596 8.71 -22.67 -28.98
CA ASP A 596 9.28 -23.29 -30.18
C ASP A 596 10.68 -22.72 -30.45
N TYR A 597 10.88 -21.42 -30.22
CA TYR A 597 12.19 -20.77 -30.26
C TYR A 597 13.18 -21.37 -29.25
N ALA A 598 12.80 -21.49 -27.97
CA ALA A 598 13.65 -22.04 -26.92
C ALA A 598 14.05 -23.50 -27.21
N PHE A 599 13.10 -24.32 -27.68
CA PHE A 599 13.35 -25.72 -27.99
C PHE A 599 14.34 -25.90 -29.17
N GLU A 600 14.09 -25.23 -30.29
CA GLU A 600 14.95 -25.30 -31.49
C GLU A 600 16.33 -24.66 -31.24
N ASN A 601 16.47 -23.81 -30.21
CA ASN A 601 17.76 -23.26 -29.75
C ASN A 601 18.46 -24.09 -28.66
N GLY A 602 17.99 -25.33 -28.42
CA GLY A 602 18.70 -26.32 -27.61
C GLY A 602 18.31 -26.38 -26.14
N ILE A 603 17.17 -25.80 -25.73
CA ILE A 603 16.62 -26.00 -24.37
C ILE A 603 15.66 -27.21 -24.39
N PRO A 604 16.08 -28.39 -23.90
CA PRO A 604 15.41 -29.66 -24.18
C PRO A 604 14.03 -29.80 -23.54
N LEU A 605 13.74 -29.06 -22.47
CA LEU A 605 12.45 -29.05 -21.79
C LEU A 605 11.82 -27.66 -21.88
N SER A 606 11.17 -27.36 -23.01
CA SER A 606 10.53 -26.06 -23.25
C SER A 606 9.01 -26.18 -23.20
N TYR A 607 8.32 -25.33 -22.43
CA TYR A 607 6.87 -25.39 -22.24
C TYR A 607 6.16 -24.04 -22.21
N GLU A 608 4.90 -23.99 -22.65
CA GLU A 608 3.94 -22.93 -22.29
C GLU A 608 3.07 -23.44 -21.15
N MET A 609 2.98 -22.71 -20.04
CA MET A 609 2.12 -23.05 -18.92
C MET A 609 1.02 -22.01 -18.79
N ARG A 610 -0.23 -22.40 -19.08
CA ARG A 610 -1.40 -21.54 -18.90
C ARG A 610 -1.96 -21.68 -17.50
N VAL A 611 -2.18 -20.54 -16.87
CA VAL A 611 -2.63 -20.39 -15.49
C VAL A 611 -3.79 -19.41 -15.40
N PHE A 612 -4.78 -19.78 -14.57
CA PHE A 612 -6.05 -19.08 -14.33
C PHE A 612 -6.94 -18.96 -15.57
N LEU A 613 -8.25 -19.18 -15.41
CA LEU A 613 -9.23 -19.01 -16.49
C LEU A 613 -9.81 -17.59 -16.47
N GLY A 614 -10.20 -17.07 -17.63
CA GLY A 614 -10.98 -15.83 -17.73
C GLY A 614 -12.33 -15.86 -17.00
N SER A 615 -12.84 -17.05 -16.61
CA SER A 615 -13.98 -17.21 -15.69
C SER A 615 -13.64 -16.81 -14.26
N ASP A 616 -12.41 -17.04 -13.82
CA ASP A 616 -11.93 -16.74 -12.47
C ASP A 616 -11.90 -15.21 -12.28
N ASN A 617 -11.63 -14.47 -13.35
CA ASN A 617 -11.74 -13.01 -13.42
C ASN A 617 -13.16 -12.47 -13.21
N LYS A 618 -14.23 -13.20 -13.59
CA LYS A 618 -15.61 -12.75 -13.29
C LYS A 618 -15.96 -12.83 -11.80
N ILE A 619 -15.18 -13.56 -11.01
CA ILE A 619 -15.30 -13.62 -9.56
C ILE A 619 -14.40 -12.55 -8.92
N LEU A 620 -13.14 -12.44 -9.37
CA LEU A 620 -12.17 -11.43 -8.90
C LEU A 620 -12.60 -9.98 -9.18
N SER A 621 -13.22 -9.69 -10.32
CA SER A 621 -13.63 -8.33 -10.73
C SER A 621 -14.93 -7.82 -10.08
N LYS A 622 -15.69 -8.66 -9.37
CA LYS A 622 -17.03 -8.33 -8.87
C LYS A 622 -17.12 -7.94 -7.39
N PHE A 623 -15.99 -7.73 -6.72
CA PHE A 623 -15.92 -7.52 -5.26
C PHE A 623 -16.60 -8.63 -4.43
N GLN A 624 -16.86 -9.81 -5.00
CA GLN A 624 -17.15 -11.00 -4.23
C GLN A 624 -15.82 -11.68 -3.89
N PRO A 625 -15.48 -11.86 -2.60
CA PRO A 625 -14.31 -12.64 -2.26
C PRO A 625 -14.49 -14.07 -2.77
N LEU A 626 -13.49 -14.58 -3.49
CA LEU A 626 -13.36 -16.02 -3.69
C LEU A 626 -13.45 -16.73 -2.32
N PRO A 627 -14.06 -17.93 -2.25
CA PRO A 627 -14.07 -18.71 -1.02
C PRO A 627 -12.66 -18.83 -0.45
N ARG A 628 -12.48 -18.52 0.84
CA ARG A 628 -11.16 -18.52 1.49
C ARG A 628 -10.46 -19.87 1.24
N GLY A 629 -9.35 -19.81 0.50
CA GLY A 629 -8.55 -20.98 0.12
C GLY A 629 -8.48 -21.25 -1.39
N TYR A 630 -9.40 -20.72 -2.21
CA TYR A 630 -9.45 -21.05 -3.65
C TYR A 630 -8.20 -20.61 -4.42
N ASP A 631 -7.88 -19.32 -4.41
CA ASP A 631 -6.69 -18.74 -5.06
C ASP A 631 -5.40 -19.36 -4.51
N ASN A 632 -5.30 -19.48 -3.17
CA ASN A 632 -4.18 -20.15 -2.53
C ASN A 632 -4.02 -21.60 -3.00
N SER A 633 -5.09 -22.36 -3.24
CA SER A 633 -5.00 -23.75 -3.72
C SER A 633 -4.51 -23.82 -5.16
N LEU A 634 -4.92 -22.88 -6.02
CA LEU A 634 -4.42 -22.78 -7.41
C LEU A 634 -2.96 -22.35 -7.45
N ARG A 635 -2.56 -21.29 -6.72
CA ARG A 635 -1.16 -20.85 -6.63
C ARG A 635 -0.23 -21.92 -6.07
N ASN A 636 -0.63 -22.58 -4.98
CA ASN A 636 0.11 -23.73 -4.43
C ASN A 636 0.16 -24.90 -5.41
N GLY A 637 -0.90 -25.11 -6.20
CA GLY A 637 -0.93 -26.05 -7.32
C GLY A 637 0.16 -25.78 -8.35
N TYR A 638 0.16 -24.59 -8.94
CA TYR A 638 1.16 -24.19 -9.93
C TYR A 638 2.59 -24.22 -9.38
N LEU A 639 2.79 -23.72 -8.14
CA LEU A 639 4.08 -23.81 -7.45
C LEU A 639 4.53 -25.26 -7.26
N SER A 640 3.61 -26.20 -7.00
CA SER A 640 3.96 -27.62 -6.94
C SER A 640 4.37 -28.20 -8.29
N GLY A 641 3.84 -27.67 -9.40
CA GLY A 641 4.33 -27.96 -10.74
C GLY A 641 5.75 -27.44 -10.95
N ILE A 642 6.05 -26.22 -10.50
CA ILE A 642 7.37 -25.58 -10.61
C ILE A 642 8.41 -26.23 -9.68
N ARG A 643 8.00 -26.74 -8.51
CA ARG A 643 8.83 -27.61 -7.68
C ARG A 643 9.13 -28.95 -8.36
N GLU A 644 8.20 -29.50 -9.15
CA GLU A 644 8.50 -30.71 -9.94
C GLU A 644 9.46 -30.42 -11.10
N MET A 645 9.44 -29.22 -11.69
CA MET A 645 10.46 -28.80 -12.66
C MET A 645 11.87 -28.83 -12.08
N TYR A 646 12.04 -28.39 -10.82
CA TYR A 646 13.29 -28.55 -10.06
C TYR A 646 13.64 -30.03 -9.83
N ASN A 647 12.66 -30.85 -9.39
CA ASN A 647 12.86 -32.28 -9.19
C ASN A 647 13.30 -33.00 -10.47
N VAL A 648 12.81 -32.57 -11.64
CA VAL A 648 13.18 -33.12 -12.95
C VAL A 648 14.65 -32.90 -13.28
N LEU A 649 15.20 -31.72 -12.94
CA LEU A 649 16.60 -31.39 -13.22
C LEU A 649 17.59 -31.94 -12.17
N THR A 650 17.11 -32.34 -10.98
CA THR A 650 17.96 -32.82 -9.88
C THR A 650 17.86 -34.32 -9.60
N ASN A 651 16.79 -34.99 -10.04
CA ASN A 651 16.60 -36.43 -9.86
C ASN A 651 17.04 -37.23 -11.09
N GLU A 652 18.36 -37.27 -11.33
CA GLU A 652 18.96 -38.03 -12.44
C GLU A 652 18.59 -39.52 -12.42
N LYS A 653 18.32 -40.10 -11.24
CA LYS A 653 17.88 -41.50 -11.11
C LYS A 653 16.51 -41.76 -11.76
N LYS A 654 15.60 -40.77 -11.78
CA LYS A 654 14.27 -40.89 -12.40
C LYS A 654 14.26 -40.46 -13.87
N TYR A 655 15.01 -39.42 -14.23
CA TYR A 655 14.89 -38.76 -15.55
C TYR A 655 16.12 -38.94 -16.46
N GLY A 656 17.24 -39.46 -15.94
CA GLY A 656 18.55 -39.39 -16.58
C GLY A 656 19.17 -37.99 -16.46
N LYS A 657 20.43 -37.85 -16.90
CA LYS A 657 21.09 -36.53 -16.99
C LYS A 657 20.50 -35.77 -18.18
N ILE A 658 19.97 -34.57 -17.92
CA ILE A 658 19.36 -33.71 -18.95
C ILE A 658 20.48 -32.93 -19.66
N THR A 659 20.99 -33.50 -20.74
CA THR A 659 22.04 -32.93 -21.60
C THR A 659 21.49 -31.94 -22.60
#